data_AF-A0A221V373-F1
#
_entry.id   AF-A0A221V373-F1
#
_cell.length_a   1.000
_cell.length_b   1.000
_cell.length_c   1.000
_cell.angle_alpha   90.00
_cell.angle_beta   90.00
_cell.angle_gamma   90.00
#
_symmetry.space_group_name_H-M   'P 1'
#
loop_
_entity.id
_entity.type
_entity.pdbx_description
1 polymer ?
#
loop_
_entity_poly.entity_id
_entity_poly.type
_entity_poly.pdbx_seq_one_letter_code
_entity_poly.pdbx_strand_id
1 'polypeptide(L)'
;MYRIPFSLALALIFSLGICAQETTFYQDVAFINNISVGLPEGSIDQISIVDNTPIATTTSGQYEWKDSKWIRSKKGYSAASLPKFKGLPEEAGRVLSNTNFGNTTYVGCENGLYVKIGNNKWKRELPSDINYSWALKEVAALTVDTKNRLWFGAKQGIGRLEKDKWTLFTGKEGVPYTNFNCAAPGPKGQVWFGTEYGAFRVEENTFFYRANRRWLPDNHVNSIAVDAKGTAWIATKNGLAQIVSQEMTYPEKAAYFTKQVEDRHNRMGFICQSHLTEQFDINTSQLAISDNDGQYTAMYGAAQAFRYAITKDPEARELANRSFYALKWLVDITHEPGFPARVIIPVDWHEPVNEQYNREYNLRRQENDPFWKDIFPRFPLSDDGNYRWKCDTSSDELAGHYFYYGIYHDLIAETKEEKDAVKQVVADVTDHLIKHGFKLVDYDGKPTRWGSFDPDYFNSIWGWDQRGLNAMMMLSFLNVASHVTGDPKYDEVAEMLREKENYDIYAMHAKEFFPPENAVPWDNNLGLMSLYGLINYEKNPERQIMYRIALENAWLHISKQKNAFWDGLYGAMAGFFTQKVDEGFFKPQELFTENPLFAKASIDRYYKSSLDNCYMTETLQRIPLDLIGYDMDNTHRLDIQLDPTPGQVKDMGWGNDTYALPIDERGHVRLDRDATVLHDNEGNGYAEHEGTFYLLPYYLAAYHKLIEP
;
A
#
# COMPACT_ATOMS: atom_id res chain seq x y z
N MET A 1 -65.71 -14.28 41.87
CA MET A 1 -65.44 -15.70 41.57
C MET A 1 -64.26 -15.75 40.60
N TYR A 2 -63.08 -16.12 41.12
CA TYR A 2 -61.84 -16.64 40.51
C TYR A 2 -61.23 -16.11 39.17
N ARG A 3 -60.01 -15.54 39.33
CA ARG A 3 -58.70 -15.80 38.67
C ARG A 3 -58.38 -15.43 37.19
N ILE A 4 -57.21 -14.77 37.11
CA ILE A 4 -56.20 -14.45 36.05
C ILE A 4 -55.68 -15.80 35.42
N PRO A 5 -55.05 -15.92 34.21
CA PRO A 5 -53.98 -15.02 33.74
C PRO A 5 -53.68 -14.73 32.25
N PHE A 6 -52.91 -13.64 32.12
CA PHE A 6 -51.96 -13.30 31.06
C PHE A 6 -51.08 -14.47 30.60
N SER A 7 -50.85 -14.57 29.30
CA SER A 7 -49.70 -15.27 28.72
C SER A 7 -49.15 -14.46 27.55
N LEU A 8 -47.91 -13.99 27.71
CA LEU A 8 -47.03 -13.45 26.67
C LEU A 8 -46.95 -14.45 25.50
N ALA A 9 -47.22 -13.99 24.28
CA ALA A 9 -46.82 -14.70 23.07
C ALA A 9 -45.45 -14.17 22.62
N LEU A 10 -44.45 -15.05 22.70
CA LEU A 10 -43.17 -14.92 22.00
C LEU A 10 -43.46 -14.74 20.50
N ALA A 11 -43.14 -13.58 19.94
CA ALA A 11 -42.97 -13.42 18.51
C ALA A 11 -41.53 -13.79 18.16
N LEU A 12 -41.32 -15.04 17.76
CA LEU A 12 -40.13 -15.47 17.01
C LEU A 12 -40.10 -14.67 15.70
N ILE A 13 -39.30 -13.61 15.65
CA ILE A 13 -38.85 -13.05 14.39
C ILE A 13 -37.76 -13.99 13.89
N PHE A 14 -38.15 -14.92 13.02
CA PHE A 14 -37.22 -15.53 12.09
C PHE A 14 -36.65 -14.40 11.23
N SER A 15 -35.44 -13.96 11.55
CA SER A 15 -34.60 -13.21 10.63
C SER A 15 -34.26 -14.16 9.48
N LEU A 16 -35.09 -14.13 8.43
CA LEU A 16 -34.69 -14.62 7.12
C LEU A 16 -33.42 -13.85 6.76
N GLY A 17 -32.30 -14.56 6.77
CA GLY A 17 -31.02 -14.05 6.32
C GLY A 17 -31.19 -13.51 4.92
N ILE A 18 -31.21 -12.19 4.81
CA ILE A 18 -30.72 -11.52 3.62
C ILE A 18 -29.25 -11.91 3.60
N CYS A 19 -28.91 -12.89 2.77
CA CYS A 19 -27.53 -13.17 2.44
C CYS A 19 -26.98 -11.85 1.87
N ALA A 20 -26.25 -11.09 2.70
CA ALA A 20 -25.51 -9.95 2.22
C ALA A 20 -24.60 -10.51 1.12
N GLN A 21 -24.81 -10.05 -0.11
CA GLN A 21 -23.98 -10.47 -1.21
C GLN A 21 -22.60 -9.86 -0.94
N GLU A 22 -21.63 -10.70 -0.58
CA GLU A 22 -20.26 -10.25 -0.28
C GLU A 22 -19.77 -9.38 -1.44
N THR A 23 -19.21 -8.22 -1.12
CA THR A 23 -18.73 -7.29 -2.13
C THR A 23 -17.52 -7.89 -2.83
N THR A 24 -17.68 -8.28 -4.10
CA THR A 24 -16.59 -8.80 -4.92
C THR A 24 -15.90 -7.68 -5.69
N PHE A 25 -14.61 -7.84 -5.96
CA PHE A 25 -13.82 -6.98 -6.83
C PHE A 25 -12.92 -7.83 -7.73
N TYR A 26 -12.35 -7.19 -8.76
CA TYR A 26 -11.45 -7.85 -9.70
C TYR A 26 -9.99 -7.55 -9.35
N GLN A 27 -9.22 -8.60 -9.06
CA GLN A 27 -7.78 -8.57 -8.83
C GLN A 27 -7.04 -9.02 -10.09
N ASP A 28 -6.29 -8.12 -10.70
CA ASP A 28 -5.39 -8.50 -11.79
C ASP A 28 -4.13 -9.19 -11.22
N VAL A 29 -3.70 -10.26 -11.89
CA VAL A 29 -2.51 -11.05 -11.58
C VAL A 29 -1.73 -11.29 -12.87
N ALA A 30 -0.42 -11.05 -12.85
CA ALA A 30 0.46 -11.28 -13.98
C ALA A 30 1.24 -12.59 -13.83
N PHE A 31 1.30 -13.37 -14.92
CA PHE A 31 2.17 -14.53 -15.05
C PHE A 31 3.17 -14.29 -16.17
N ILE A 32 4.45 -14.38 -15.85
CA ILE A 32 5.53 -14.17 -16.81
C ILE A 32 5.92 -15.50 -17.45
N ASN A 33 5.75 -15.59 -18.76
CA ASN A 33 6.02 -16.77 -19.55
C ASN A 33 7.37 -16.64 -20.26
N ASN A 34 8.29 -17.56 -19.97
CA ASN A 34 9.64 -17.63 -20.54
C ASN A 34 10.05 -19.08 -20.83
N ILE A 35 11.36 -19.36 -20.89
CA ILE A 35 11.91 -20.69 -21.15
C ILE A 35 11.46 -21.78 -20.16
N SER A 36 11.19 -21.43 -18.90
CA SER A 36 10.73 -22.38 -17.88
C SER A 36 9.36 -22.99 -18.21
N VAL A 37 8.54 -22.27 -18.98
CA VAL A 37 7.20 -22.71 -19.42
C VAL A 37 7.15 -23.05 -20.92
N GLY A 38 8.29 -23.20 -21.58
CA GLY A 38 8.40 -23.76 -22.94
C GLY A 38 8.42 -22.75 -24.10
N LEU A 39 8.50 -21.44 -23.82
CA LEU A 39 8.78 -20.45 -24.86
C LEU A 39 10.28 -20.33 -25.13
N PRO A 40 10.71 -20.00 -26.35
CA PRO A 40 12.10 -19.64 -26.59
C PRO A 40 12.43 -18.32 -25.89
N GLU A 41 13.71 -18.11 -25.58
CA GLU A 41 14.21 -16.83 -25.08
C GLU A 41 14.11 -15.74 -26.16
N GLY A 42 13.82 -14.50 -25.74
CA GLY A 42 13.80 -13.32 -26.61
C GLY A 42 12.40 -12.87 -27.06
N SER A 43 12.35 -12.19 -28.20
CA SER A 43 11.16 -11.49 -28.71
C SER A 43 10.03 -12.44 -29.07
N ILE A 44 8.83 -12.10 -28.60
CA ILE A 44 7.58 -12.66 -29.10
C ILE A 44 6.98 -11.62 -30.03
N ASP A 45 6.96 -11.92 -31.32
CA ASP A 45 6.65 -10.94 -32.37
C ASP A 45 5.13 -10.74 -32.52
N GLN A 46 4.35 -11.80 -32.35
CA GLN A 46 2.89 -11.75 -32.45
C GLN A 46 2.23 -12.76 -31.49
N ILE A 47 1.07 -12.39 -30.95
CA ILE A 47 0.18 -13.29 -30.21
C ILE A 47 -1.23 -13.22 -30.81
N SER A 48 -1.91 -14.36 -30.89
CA SER A 48 -3.27 -14.47 -31.42
C SER A 48 -4.02 -15.58 -30.70
N ILE A 49 -5.36 -15.57 -30.77
CA ILE A 49 -6.21 -16.66 -30.29
C ILE A 49 -6.81 -17.37 -31.50
N VAL A 50 -6.51 -18.66 -31.66
CA VAL A 50 -7.07 -19.53 -32.72
C VAL A 50 -7.80 -20.68 -32.04
N ASP A 51 -9.10 -20.84 -32.31
CA ASP A 51 -9.94 -21.87 -31.67
C ASP A 51 -9.79 -21.90 -30.14
N ASN A 52 -9.88 -20.72 -29.50
CA ASN A 52 -9.65 -20.49 -28.06
C ASN A 52 -8.26 -20.88 -27.54
N THR A 53 -7.29 -21.10 -28.43
CA THR A 53 -5.91 -21.44 -28.07
C THR A 53 -4.99 -20.24 -28.36
N PRO A 54 -4.27 -19.72 -27.36
CA PRO A 54 -3.20 -18.75 -27.57
C PRO A 54 -2.07 -19.32 -28.44
N ILE A 55 -1.70 -18.57 -29.48
CA ILE A 55 -0.62 -18.90 -30.42
C ILE A 55 0.41 -17.77 -30.43
N ALA A 56 1.60 -18.02 -29.88
CA ALA A 56 2.73 -17.12 -29.89
C ALA A 56 3.59 -17.38 -31.14
N THR A 57 3.94 -16.33 -31.86
CA THR A 57 4.84 -16.38 -33.02
C THR A 57 6.15 -15.69 -32.67
N THR A 58 7.25 -16.38 -32.95
CA THR A 58 8.62 -15.87 -32.78
C THR A 58 9.41 -16.10 -34.05
N THR A 59 10.59 -15.51 -34.13
CA THR A 59 11.55 -15.76 -35.22
C THR A 59 11.91 -17.25 -35.40
N SER A 60 11.84 -18.07 -34.35
CA SER A 60 12.21 -19.50 -34.38
C SER A 60 11.02 -20.44 -34.67
N GLY A 61 9.80 -19.92 -34.68
CA GLY A 61 8.58 -20.67 -35.00
C GLY A 61 7.37 -20.23 -34.17
N GLN A 62 6.33 -21.06 -34.21
CA GLN A 62 5.07 -20.81 -33.51
C GLN A 62 4.89 -21.79 -32.36
N TYR A 63 4.25 -21.34 -31.29
CA TYR A 63 4.03 -22.08 -30.06
C TYR A 63 2.57 -21.95 -29.65
N GLU A 64 1.98 -23.05 -29.23
CA GLU A 64 0.58 -23.13 -28.78
C GLU A 64 0.55 -23.31 -27.26
N TRP A 65 -0.37 -22.62 -26.58
CA TRP A 65 -0.58 -22.79 -25.15
C TRP A 65 -1.47 -24.01 -24.85
N LYS A 66 -0.92 -24.98 -24.12
CA LYS A 66 -1.60 -26.24 -23.73
C LYS A 66 -1.14 -26.68 -22.36
N ASP A 67 -2.09 -27.06 -21.49
CA ASP A 67 -1.82 -27.61 -20.16
C ASP A 67 -0.81 -26.77 -19.34
N SER A 68 -1.02 -25.45 -19.36
CA SER A 68 -0.16 -24.46 -18.70
C SER A 68 1.29 -24.38 -19.20
N LYS A 69 1.55 -24.81 -20.44
CA LYS A 69 2.86 -24.72 -21.10
C LYS A 69 2.74 -24.32 -22.56
N TRP A 70 3.81 -23.75 -23.09
CA TRP A 70 3.98 -23.47 -24.51
C TRP A 70 4.63 -24.65 -25.20
N ILE A 71 4.00 -25.12 -26.29
CA ILE A 71 4.48 -26.25 -27.08
C ILE A 71 4.69 -25.78 -28.50
N ARG A 72 5.86 -26.06 -29.08
CA ARG A 72 6.15 -25.73 -30.48
C ARG A 72 5.11 -26.37 -31.41
N SER A 73 4.42 -25.52 -32.16
CA SER A 73 3.41 -25.92 -33.12
C SER A 73 4.05 -26.63 -34.31
N LYS A 74 3.43 -27.74 -34.73
CA LYS A 74 3.69 -28.38 -36.03
C LYS A 74 2.78 -27.84 -37.14
N LYS A 75 1.72 -27.11 -36.75
CA LYS A 75 0.79 -26.44 -37.66
C LYS A 75 1.35 -25.06 -38.00
N GLY A 76 1.41 -24.71 -39.28
CA GLY A 76 1.71 -23.35 -39.70
C GLY A 76 0.47 -22.50 -39.57
N TYR A 77 0.46 -21.58 -38.61
CA TYR A 77 -0.54 -20.52 -38.53
C TYR A 77 -0.07 -19.34 -39.38
N SER A 78 -0.92 -18.84 -40.25
CA SER A 78 -0.57 -17.64 -41.02
C SER A 78 -0.44 -16.45 -40.07
N ALA A 79 0.75 -15.84 -40.01
CA ALA A 79 0.89 -14.53 -39.41
C ALA A 79 -0.05 -13.56 -40.14
N ALA A 80 -0.80 -12.74 -39.38
CA ALA A 80 -1.69 -11.77 -39.96
C ALA A 80 -0.86 -10.67 -40.64
N SER A 81 -0.67 -10.78 -41.95
CA SER A 81 -0.10 -9.70 -42.74
C SER A 81 -1.17 -8.67 -43.07
N LEU A 82 -0.82 -7.39 -42.97
CA LEU A 82 -1.74 -6.32 -43.34
C LEU A 82 -2.06 -6.44 -44.84
N PRO A 83 -3.35 -6.46 -45.22
CA PRO A 83 -3.74 -6.58 -46.62
C PRO A 83 -3.35 -5.32 -47.39
N LYS A 84 -3.06 -5.48 -48.69
CA LYS A 84 -2.85 -4.33 -49.58
C LYS A 84 -4.18 -3.68 -49.94
N PHE A 85 -4.35 -2.41 -49.59
CA PHE A 85 -5.57 -1.65 -49.89
C PHE A 85 -5.43 -0.85 -51.19
N LYS A 86 -6.18 -1.25 -52.22
CA LYS A 86 -6.20 -0.52 -53.51
C LYS A 86 -6.90 0.84 -53.39
N GLY A 87 -6.38 1.84 -54.10
CA GLY A 87 -6.93 3.20 -54.15
C GLY A 87 -6.70 4.02 -52.89
N LEU A 88 -5.95 3.50 -51.90
CA LEU A 88 -5.52 4.29 -50.75
C LEU A 88 -4.58 5.40 -51.26
N PRO A 89 -4.77 6.67 -50.87
CA PRO A 89 -3.95 7.77 -51.36
C PRO A 89 -2.47 7.60 -50.97
N GLU A 90 -1.53 8.00 -51.83
CA GLU A 90 -0.09 7.86 -51.55
C GLU A 90 0.32 8.67 -50.30
N GLU A 91 -0.33 9.82 -50.07
CA GLU A 91 -0.11 10.64 -48.88
C GLU A 91 -0.50 9.95 -47.57
N ALA A 92 -1.25 8.84 -47.61
CA ALA A 92 -1.56 8.04 -46.43
C ALA A 92 -0.30 7.42 -45.81
N GLY A 93 0.76 7.19 -46.60
CA GLY A 93 1.96 6.50 -46.16
C GLY A 93 1.72 5.00 -45.94
N ARG A 94 2.57 4.37 -45.13
CA ARG A 94 2.45 2.94 -44.82
C ARG A 94 1.20 2.65 -44.01
N VAL A 95 0.59 1.51 -44.30
CA VAL A 95 -0.52 0.95 -43.51
C VAL A 95 0.05 0.29 -42.26
N LEU A 96 -0.48 0.68 -41.10
CA LEU A 96 -0.01 0.23 -39.79
C LEU A 96 -1.06 -0.66 -39.10
N SER A 97 -2.35 -0.42 -39.36
CA SER A 97 -3.45 -1.19 -38.78
C SER A 97 -4.70 -1.17 -39.66
N ASN A 98 -5.60 -2.13 -39.47
CA ASN A 98 -6.91 -2.11 -40.11
C ASN A 98 -7.97 -2.82 -39.26
N THR A 99 -9.22 -2.37 -39.36
CA THR A 99 -10.36 -3.07 -38.78
C THR A 99 -11.62 -2.81 -39.60
N ASN A 100 -12.66 -3.60 -39.37
CA ASN A 100 -13.99 -3.33 -39.90
C ASN A 100 -14.88 -2.83 -38.77
N PHE A 101 -15.53 -1.69 -38.98
CA PHE A 101 -16.55 -1.15 -38.09
C PHE A 101 -17.90 -1.17 -38.82
N GLY A 102 -18.80 -2.04 -38.37
CA GLY A 102 -19.96 -2.43 -39.16
C GLY A 102 -19.53 -3.02 -40.51
N ASN A 103 -20.08 -2.50 -41.61
CA ASN A 103 -19.75 -2.91 -42.97
C ASN A 103 -18.61 -2.09 -43.61
N THR A 104 -17.97 -1.22 -42.82
CA THR A 104 -17.02 -0.23 -43.32
C THR A 104 -15.62 -0.57 -42.85
N THR A 105 -14.67 -0.61 -43.79
CA THR A 105 -13.26 -0.82 -43.48
C THR A 105 -12.60 0.49 -43.12
N TYR A 106 -11.91 0.49 -41.98
CA TYR A 106 -11.03 1.55 -41.51
C TYR A 106 -9.58 1.07 -41.57
N VAL A 107 -8.68 1.96 -42.01
CA VAL A 107 -7.26 1.68 -42.16
C VAL A 107 -6.48 2.79 -41.47
N GLY A 108 -5.67 2.42 -40.49
CA GLY A 108 -4.73 3.31 -39.81
C GLY A 108 -3.39 3.31 -40.53
N CYS A 109 -2.87 4.51 -40.81
CA CYS A 109 -1.63 4.72 -41.55
C CYS A 109 -0.71 5.71 -40.84
N GLU A 110 0.54 5.82 -41.31
CA GLU A 110 1.52 6.82 -40.84
C GLU A 110 0.95 8.25 -40.86
N ASN A 111 0.15 8.57 -41.89
CA ASN A 111 -0.37 9.92 -42.10
C ASN A 111 -1.88 10.06 -41.88
N GLY A 112 -2.55 9.14 -41.20
CA GLY A 112 -3.93 9.33 -40.74
C GLY A 112 -4.77 8.06 -40.67
N LEU A 113 -6.03 8.24 -40.28
CA LEU A 113 -7.07 7.21 -40.34
C LEU A 113 -7.88 7.40 -41.61
N TYR A 114 -8.09 6.33 -42.38
CA TYR A 114 -8.83 6.36 -43.63
C TYR A 114 -10.01 5.40 -43.58
N VAL A 115 -11.17 5.87 -44.03
CA VAL A 115 -12.40 5.08 -44.12
C VAL A 115 -12.74 4.80 -45.58
N LYS A 116 -13.17 3.57 -45.87
CA LYS A 116 -13.59 3.18 -47.21
C LYS A 116 -15.00 3.69 -47.49
N ILE A 117 -15.14 4.61 -48.45
CA ILE A 117 -16.43 5.23 -48.82
C ILE A 117 -17.01 4.69 -50.14
N GLY A 118 -16.29 3.79 -50.81
CA GLY A 118 -16.73 3.20 -52.07
C GLY A 118 -15.67 2.26 -52.65
N ASN A 119 -15.89 1.80 -53.88
CA ASN A 119 -14.93 0.94 -54.54
C ASN A 119 -13.63 1.70 -54.83
N ASN A 120 -12.52 1.29 -54.20
CA ASN A 120 -11.22 1.95 -54.26
C ASN A 120 -11.24 3.46 -53.93
N LYS A 121 -12.24 3.93 -53.16
CA LYS A 121 -12.35 5.32 -52.72
C LYS A 121 -12.25 5.39 -51.20
N TRP A 122 -11.36 6.25 -50.73
CA TRP A 122 -11.05 6.44 -49.32
C TRP A 122 -11.25 7.89 -48.94
N LYS A 123 -11.69 8.12 -47.71
CA LYS A 123 -11.78 9.44 -47.10
C LYS A 123 -10.89 9.44 -45.87
N ARG A 124 -10.09 10.50 -45.70
CA ARG A 124 -9.37 10.72 -44.45
C ARG A 124 -10.36 11.13 -43.37
N GLU A 125 -10.34 10.43 -42.25
CA GLU A 125 -11.08 10.81 -41.06
C GLU A 125 -10.29 11.86 -40.27
N LEU A 126 -11.01 12.88 -39.80
CA LEU A 126 -10.50 13.97 -38.97
C LEU A 126 -11.32 13.99 -37.68
N PRO A 127 -11.01 13.09 -36.72
CA PRO A 127 -11.76 13.01 -35.46
C PRO A 127 -11.73 14.34 -34.72
N SER A 128 -12.87 14.73 -34.15
CA SER A 128 -13.00 15.92 -33.33
C SER A 128 -14.09 15.76 -32.27
N ASP A 129 -13.88 16.41 -31.14
CA ASP A 129 -14.86 16.60 -30.08
C ASP A 129 -14.85 18.07 -29.61
N ILE A 130 -15.38 18.35 -28.42
CA ILE A 130 -15.44 19.71 -27.89
C ILE A 130 -14.06 20.30 -27.53
N ASN A 131 -13.08 19.46 -27.23
CA ASN A 131 -11.76 19.87 -26.75
C ASN A 131 -10.70 19.79 -27.85
N TYR A 132 -10.87 18.87 -28.80
CA TYR A 132 -9.81 18.46 -29.71
C TYR A 132 -10.31 18.30 -31.15
N SER A 133 -9.42 18.55 -32.12
CA SER A 133 -9.65 18.25 -33.54
C SER A 133 -8.33 17.81 -34.15
N TRP A 134 -8.26 16.58 -34.67
CA TRP A 134 -7.00 15.93 -35.00
C TRP A 134 -6.83 15.59 -36.48
N ALA A 135 -5.66 15.95 -37.01
CA ALA A 135 -5.11 15.35 -38.21
C ALA A 135 -4.13 14.25 -37.82
N LEU A 136 -4.64 13.03 -37.65
CA LEU A 136 -3.92 11.90 -37.06
C LEU A 136 -2.59 11.57 -37.77
N LYS A 137 -1.64 11.04 -36.97
CA LYS A 137 -0.36 10.47 -37.39
C LYS A 137 -0.10 9.17 -36.62
N GLU A 138 0.61 8.22 -37.23
CA GLU A 138 1.00 6.94 -36.63
C GLU A 138 -0.19 6.17 -36.03
N VAL A 139 -1.22 5.89 -36.85
CA VAL A 139 -2.41 5.15 -36.39
C VAL A 139 -2.13 3.64 -36.40
N ALA A 140 -1.32 3.19 -35.44
CA ALA A 140 -0.84 1.80 -35.32
C ALA A 140 -1.76 0.90 -34.49
N ALA A 141 -2.62 1.48 -33.65
CA ALA A 141 -3.61 0.74 -32.88
C ALA A 141 -5.02 1.04 -33.41
N LEU A 142 -5.77 0.00 -33.80
CA LEU A 142 -7.13 0.15 -34.33
C LEU A 142 -7.95 -1.11 -34.07
N THR A 143 -9.06 -0.99 -33.34
CA THR A 143 -9.91 -2.14 -32.98
C THR A 143 -11.37 -1.73 -32.76
N VAL A 144 -12.28 -2.70 -32.73
CA VAL A 144 -13.68 -2.51 -32.37
C VAL A 144 -13.97 -3.33 -31.12
N ASP A 145 -14.49 -2.69 -30.09
CA ASP A 145 -14.80 -3.36 -28.83
C ASP A 145 -16.12 -4.15 -28.87
N THR A 146 -16.40 -4.89 -27.80
CA THR A 146 -17.62 -5.70 -27.66
C THR A 146 -18.90 -4.89 -27.48
N LYS A 147 -18.81 -3.56 -27.31
CA LYS A 147 -19.95 -2.61 -27.33
C LYS A 147 -20.15 -1.97 -28.70
N ASN A 148 -19.45 -2.46 -29.73
CA ASN A 148 -19.45 -1.91 -31.08
C ASN A 148 -19.05 -0.42 -31.11
N ARG A 149 -17.94 -0.11 -30.45
CA ARG A 149 -17.28 1.21 -30.53
C ARG A 149 -15.93 1.03 -31.21
N LEU A 150 -15.62 1.91 -32.17
CA LEU A 150 -14.34 1.90 -32.87
C LEU A 150 -13.32 2.70 -32.05
N TRP A 151 -12.18 2.08 -31.77
CA TRP A 151 -11.08 2.67 -31.03
C TRP A 151 -9.84 2.79 -31.90
N PHE A 152 -9.14 3.92 -31.79
CA PHE A 152 -7.80 4.08 -32.36
C PHE A 152 -6.82 4.60 -31.32
N GLY A 153 -5.55 4.23 -31.47
CA GLY A 153 -4.41 4.89 -30.85
C GLY A 153 -3.53 5.52 -31.93
N ALA A 154 -3.13 6.76 -31.70
CA ALA A 154 -2.32 7.57 -32.61
C ALA A 154 -1.34 8.44 -31.80
N LYS A 155 -0.38 9.08 -32.47
CA LYS A 155 0.58 9.98 -31.80
C LYS A 155 -0.09 11.07 -30.96
N GLN A 156 -1.27 11.54 -31.38
CA GLN A 156 -2.06 12.55 -30.68
C GLN A 156 -2.72 12.05 -29.39
N GLY A 157 -2.97 10.76 -29.25
CA GLY A 157 -3.78 10.19 -28.18
C GLY A 157 -4.68 9.05 -28.67
N ILE A 158 -5.75 8.81 -27.91
CA ILE A 158 -6.75 7.77 -28.20
C ILE A 158 -8.05 8.42 -28.66
N GLY A 159 -8.75 7.78 -29.58
CA GLY A 159 -10.11 8.17 -29.93
C GLY A 159 -11.07 6.99 -29.91
N ARG A 160 -12.29 7.25 -29.44
CA ARG A 160 -13.42 6.32 -29.43
C ARG A 160 -14.57 6.89 -30.25
N LEU A 161 -15.07 6.13 -31.22
CA LEU A 161 -16.25 6.46 -32.01
C LEU A 161 -17.44 5.61 -31.55
N GLU A 162 -18.50 6.27 -31.14
CA GLU A 162 -19.78 5.66 -30.78
C GLU A 162 -20.93 6.45 -31.40
N LYS A 163 -21.82 5.79 -32.16
CA LYS A 163 -23.02 6.41 -32.78
C LYS A 163 -22.69 7.73 -33.51
N ASP A 164 -21.60 7.74 -34.27
CA ASP A 164 -21.06 8.87 -35.05
C ASP A 164 -20.40 10.02 -34.26
N LYS A 165 -20.20 9.86 -32.95
CA LYS A 165 -19.50 10.85 -32.12
C LYS A 165 -18.14 10.34 -31.68
N TRP A 166 -17.11 11.17 -31.88
CA TRP A 166 -15.79 10.93 -31.33
C TRP A 166 -15.71 11.43 -29.88
N THR A 167 -15.00 10.68 -29.06
CA THR A 167 -14.45 11.12 -27.77
C THR A 167 -12.94 10.92 -27.83
N LEU A 168 -12.18 11.98 -27.54
CA LEU A 168 -10.74 12.00 -27.72
C LEU A 168 -10.03 12.15 -26.35
N PHE A 169 -8.96 11.39 -26.16
CA PHE A 169 -8.24 11.27 -24.89
C PHE A 169 -6.74 11.53 -25.09
N THR A 170 -6.18 12.36 -24.23
CA THR A 170 -4.75 12.70 -24.14
C THR A 170 -4.22 12.37 -22.74
N GLY A 171 -2.97 12.76 -22.46
CA GLY A 171 -2.43 12.75 -21.11
C GLY A 171 -3.38 13.38 -20.09
N LYS A 172 -4.07 14.48 -20.43
CA LYS A 172 -5.03 15.17 -19.54
C LYS A 172 -6.23 14.32 -19.13
N GLU A 173 -6.63 13.39 -19.97
CA GLU A 173 -7.75 12.48 -19.70
C GLU A 173 -7.28 11.11 -19.16
N GLY A 174 -5.97 10.96 -18.87
CA GLY A 174 -5.41 9.75 -18.25
C GLY A 174 -4.66 8.82 -19.20
N VAL A 175 -4.41 9.20 -20.47
CA VAL A 175 -3.60 8.37 -21.38
C VAL A 175 -2.13 8.41 -20.93
N PRO A 176 -1.52 7.30 -20.48
CA PRO A 176 -0.18 7.34 -19.90
C PRO A 176 0.90 7.51 -20.98
N TYR A 177 0.65 7.03 -22.20
CA TYR A 177 1.64 7.00 -23.28
C TYR A 177 0.99 6.92 -24.66
N THR A 178 1.63 7.49 -25.71
CA THR A 178 1.02 7.61 -27.05
C THR A 178 1.82 6.98 -28.20
N ASN A 179 2.94 6.29 -27.96
CA ASN A 179 3.62 5.53 -29.01
C ASN A 179 3.05 4.09 -29.09
N PHE A 180 1.94 3.95 -29.80
CA PHE A 180 1.17 2.71 -29.91
C PHE A 180 1.77 1.72 -30.90
N ASN A 181 1.70 0.42 -30.56
CA ASN A 181 2.09 -0.68 -31.44
C ASN A 181 0.89 -1.54 -31.85
N CYS A 182 -0.08 -1.74 -30.95
CA CYS A 182 -1.24 -2.59 -31.22
C CYS A 182 -2.43 -2.27 -30.30
N ALA A 183 -3.61 -2.80 -30.64
CA ALA A 183 -4.76 -2.83 -29.74
C ALA A 183 -5.54 -4.14 -29.89
N ALA A 184 -6.15 -4.58 -28.79
CA ALA A 184 -6.97 -5.79 -28.74
C ALA A 184 -8.26 -5.53 -27.96
N PRO A 185 -9.44 -5.94 -28.47
CA PRO A 185 -10.68 -5.80 -27.74
C PRO A 185 -10.80 -6.89 -26.67
N GLY A 186 -11.35 -6.52 -25.52
CA GLY A 186 -11.67 -7.42 -24.42
C GLY A 186 -13.18 -7.55 -24.18
N PRO A 187 -13.58 -8.35 -23.18
CA PRO A 187 -14.97 -8.47 -22.77
C PRO A 187 -15.50 -7.14 -22.21
N LYS A 188 -16.83 -7.01 -22.12
CA LYS A 188 -17.52 -5.87 -21.46
C LYS A 188 -17.14 -4.48 -21.99
N GLY A 189 -16.67 -4.37 -23.24
CA GLY A 189 -16.26 -3.12 -23.87
C GLY A 189 -14.84 -2.65 -23.51
N GLN A 190 -14.04 -3.51 -22.85
CA GLN A 190 -12.64 -3.23 -22.56
C GLN A 190 -11.81 -3.18 -23.84
N VAL A 191 -10.76 -2.35 -23.85
CA VAL A 191 -9.75 -2.35 -24.91
C VAL A 191 -8.36 -2.30 -24.30
N TRP A 192 -7.48 -3.17 -24.77
CA TRP A 192 -6.07 -3.15 -24.42
C TRP A 192 -5.28 -2.44 -25.51
N PHE A 193 -4.36 -1.57 -25.10
CA PHE A 193 -3.37 -0.93 -25.97
C PHE A 193 -1.97 -1.38 -25.57
N GLY A 194 -1.19 -1.79 -26.56
CA GLY A 194 0.24 -2.08 -26.41
C GLY A 194 1.05 -0.93 -26.97
N THR A 195 2.10 -0.51 -26.25
CA THR A 195 2.94 0.62 -26.62
C THR A 195 4.42 0.28 -26.55
N GLU A 196 5.30 1.23 -26.91
CA GLU A 196 6.74 1.06 -26.67
C GLU A 196 7.14 1.07 -25.20
N TYR A 197 6.27 1.59 -24.31
CA TYR A 197 6.48 1.61 -22.87
C TYR A 197 5.20 1.20 -22.14
N GLY A 198 5.03 -0.11 -21.94
CA GLY A 198 3.93 -0.72 -21.22
C GLY A 198 2.71 -1.06 -22.09
N ALA A 199 1.76 -1.74 -21.45
CA ALA A 199 0.41 -1.92 -21.93
C ALA A 199 -0.56 -1.15 -21.02
N PHE A 200 -1.76 -0.87 -21.51
CA PHE A 200 -2.82 -0.42 -20.62
C PHE A 200 -4.20 -0.88 -21.08
N ARG A 201 -5.05 -1.17 -20.10
CA ARG A 201 -6.46 -1.52 -20.29
C ARG A 201 -7.30 -0.26 -20.14
N VAL A 202 -8.24 -0.06 -21.05
CA VAL A 202 -9.23 1.01 -20.98
C VAL A 202 -10.59 0.41 -20.67
N GLU A 203 -11.21 0.90 -19.60
CA GLU A 203 -12.59 0.57 -19.24
C GLU A 203 -13.41 1.85 -19.21
N GLU A 204 -14.32 1.98 -20.17
CA GLU A 204 -15.04 3.24 -20.42
C GLU A 204 -14.10 4.43 -20.67
N ASN A 205 -13.77 5.19 -19.61
CA ASN A 205 -12.90 6.36 -19.65
C ASN A 205 -11.72 6.24 -18.66
N THR A 206 -11.55 5.09 -18.00
CA THR A 206 -10.48 4.84 -17.02
C THR A 206 -9.37 4.03 -17.63
N PHE A 207 -8.12 4.43 -17.40
CA PHE A 207 -6.91 3.81 -17.92
C PHE A 207 -6.19 3.08 -16.78
N PHE A 208 -5.91 1.79 -16.98
CA PHE A 208 -5.19 0.93 -16.04
C PHE A 208 -3.84 0.59 -16.64
N TYR A 209 -2.77 1.17 -16.10
CA TYR A 209 -1.43 1.03 -16.66
C TYR A 209 -0.73 -0.24 -16.16
N ARG A 210 -0.08 -0.96 -17.08
CA ARG A 210 0.56 -2.26 -16.85
C ARG A 210 1.95 -2.21 -17.47
N ALA A 211 2.94 -1.85 -16.66
CA ALA A 211 4.33 -1.72 -17.07
C ALA A 211 5.29 -2.24 -16.00
N ASN A 212 6.56 -2.30 -16.37
CA ASN A 212 7.67 -2.80 -15.58
C ASN A 212 7.50 -4.28 -15.18
N ARG A 213 8.48 -4.81 -14.45
CA ARG A 213 8.60 -6.26 -14.22
C ARG A 213 7.47 -6.86 -13.38
N ARG A 214 6.71 -6.03 -12.66
CA ARG A 214 5.46 -6.41 -11.98
C ARG A 214 4.42 -6.97 -12.96
N TRP A 215 4.30 -6.36 -14.13
CA TRP A 215 3.24 -6.67 -15.09
C TRP A 215 3.74 -7.35 -16.36
N LEU A 216 4.92 -6.95 -16.84
CA LEU A 216 5.45 -7.35 -18.13
C LEU A 216 6.92 -7.80 -18.01
N PRO A 217 7.38 -8.79 -18.81
CA PRO A 217 8.80 -9.10 -18.84
C PRO A 217 9.64 -8.06 -19.58
N ASP A 218 9.00 -7.22 -20.41
CA ASP A 218 9.61 -6.07 -21.08
C ASP A 218 8.54 -5.00 -21.35
N ASN A 219 8.92 -3.73 -21.28
CA ASN A 219 8.01 -2.61 -21.52
C ASN A 219 7.61 -2.46 -23.00
N HIS A 220 8.42 -2.93 -23.94
CA HIS A 220 8.11 -2.80 -25.35
C HIS A 220 7.14 -3.90 -25.80
N VAL A 221 5.87 -3.54 -25.93
CA VAL A 221 4.79 -4.46 -26.31
C VAL A 221 4.69 -4.57 -27.82
N ASN A 222 4.88 -5.77 -28.36
CA ASN A 222 4.78 -6.06 -29.79
C ASN A 222 3.34 -6.35 -30.22
N SER A 223 2.60 -7.12 -29.42
CA SER A 223 1.27 -7.63 -29.79
C SER A 223 0.46 -8.00 -28.56
N ILE A 224 -0.86 -7.85 -28.62
CA ILE A 224 -1.79 -8.25 -27.56
C ILE A 224 -2.91 -9.10 -28.18
N ALA A 225 -3.32 -10.15 -27.48
CA ALA A 225 -4.55 -10.86 -27.75
C ALA A 225 -5.31 -11.12 -26.44
N VAL A 226 -6.63 -10.96 -26.45
CA VAL A 226 -7.47 -11.20 -25.28
C VAL A 226 -8.35 -12.41 -25.57
N ASP A 227 -8.37 -13.38 -24.64
CA ASP A 227 -9.23 -14.55 -24.80
C ASP A 227 -10.67 -14.30 -24.32
N ALA A 228 -11.55 -15.28 -24.55
CA ALA A 228 -12.96 -15.18 -24.19
C ALA A 228 -13.21 -15.05 -22.66
N LYS A 229 -12.23 -15.42 -21.83
CA LYS A 229 -12.29 -15.26 -20.37
C LYS A 229 -11.81 -13.88 -19.92
N GLY A 230 -11.27 -13.07 -20.83
CA GLY A 230 -10.71 -11.76 -20.53
C GLY A 230 -9.23 -11.79 -20.14
N THR A 231 -8.55 -12.94 -20.25
CA THR A 231 -7.09 -12.99 -20.05
C THR A 231 -6.40 -12.24 -21.18
N ALA A 232 -5.57 -11.26 -20.83
CA ALA A 232 -4.73 -10.56 -21.79
C ALA A 232 -3.38 -11.26 -21.94
N TRP A 233 -3.09 -11.70 -23.15
CA TRP A 233 -1.81 -12.28 -23.55
C TRP A 233 -1.01 -11.17 -24.25
N ILE A 234 0.13 -10.79 -23.67
CA ILE A 234 0.91 -9.62 -24.08
C ILE A 234 2.30 -10.09 -24.50
N ALA A 235 2.56 -10.07 -25.80
CA ALA A 235 3.85 -10.37 -26.39
C ALA A 235 4.77 -9.15 -26.33
N THR A 236 6.00 -9.33 -25.86
CA THR A 236 6.98 -8.26 -25.69
C THR A 236 8.33 -8.61 -26.32
N LYS A 237 9.29 -7.67 -26.29
CA LYS A 237 10.65 -7.90 -26.77
C LYS A 237 11.43 -8.98 -26.01
N ASN A 238 11.06 -9.29 -24.77
CA ASN A 238 11.77 -10.28 -23.94
C ASN A 238 10.79 -11.25 -23.24
N GLY A 239 9.84 -11.81 -23.99
CA GLY A 239 8.94 -12.85 -23.51
C GLY A 239 7.47 -12.47 -23.63
N LEU A 240 6.63 -13.12 -22.81
CA LEU A 240 5.19 -12.94 -22.84
C LEU A 240 4.62 -12.80 -21.42
N ALA A 241 3.74 -11.84 -21.21
CA ALA A 241 2.92 -11.76 -20.00
C ALA A 241 1.51 -12.30 -20.25
N GLN A 242 0.96 -12.96 -19.24
CA GLN A 242 -0.45 -13.33 -19.17
C GLN A 242 -1.06 -12.59 -17.98
N ILE A 243 -1.95 -11.63 -18.23
CA ILE A 243 -2.66 -10.88 -17.18
C ILE A 243 -4.08 -11.45 -17.06
N VAL A 244 -4.38 -12.01 -15.88
CA VAL A 244 -5.67 -12.61 -15.55
C VAL A 244 -6.35 -11.74 -14.52
N SER A 245 -7.63 -11.43 -14.76
CA SER A 245 -8.47 -10.74 -13.78
C SER A 245 -9.29 -11.78 -13.00
N GLN A 246 -9.07 -11.86 -11.69
CA GLN A 246 -9.69 -12.83 -10.81
C GLN A 246 -10.72 -12.11 -9.94
N GLU A 247 -11.94 -12.63 -9.88
CA GLU A 247 -12.93 -12.14 -8.93
C GLU A 247 -12.56 -12.66 -7.53
N MET A 248 -12.59 -11.76 -6.54
CA MET A 248 -12.19 -12.06 -5.17
C MET A 248 -12.94 -11.15 -4.19
N THR A 249 -13.09 -11.60 -2.96
CA THR A 249 -13.62 -10.85 -1.81
C THR A 249 -12.50 -10.33 -0.91
N TYR A 250 -12.79 -9.38 -0.02
CA TYR A 250 -11.80 -8.93 0.95
C TYR A 250 -11.31 -10.05 1.90
N PRO A 251 -12.19 -10.94 2.42
CA PRO A 251 -11.78 -12.09 3.21
C PRO A 251 -10.87 -13.08 2.46
N GLU A 252 -11.13 -13.38 1.19
CA GLU A 252 -10.28 -14.27 0.39
C GLU A 252 -8.87 -13.70 0.22
N LYS A 253 -8.77 -12.39 -0.06
CA LYS A 253 -7.49 -11.69 -0.15
C LYS A 253 -6.77 -11.65 1.21
N ALA A 254 -7.51 -11.47 2.30
CA ALA A 254 -6.95 -11.51 3.65
C ALA A 254 -6.42 -12.92 4.01
N ALA A 255 -7.13 -13.97 3.61
CA ALA A 255 -6.67 -15.35 3.81
C ALA A 255 -5.38 -15.62 3.01
N TYR A 256 -5.28 -15.12 1.78
CA TYR A 256 -4.06 -15.20 0.98
C TYR A 256 -2.85 -14.55 1.68
N PHE A 257 -3.00 -13.32 2.18
CA PHE A 257 -1.90 -12.62 2.85
C PHE A 257 -1.57 -13.18 4.24
N THR A 258 -2.56 -13.68 4.97
CA THR A 258 -2.30 -14.41 6.23
C THR A 258 -1.43 -15.63 5.95
N LYS A 259 -1.78 -16.42 4.93
CA LYS A 259 -0.97 -17.57 4.51
C LYS A 259 0.44 -17.17 4.07
N GLN A 260 0.58 -16.11 3.27
CA GLN A 260 1.91 -15.60 2.86
C GLN A 260 2.77 -15.28 4.09
N VAL A 261 2.24 -14.53 5.05
CA VAL A 261 2.97 -14.12 6.25
C VAL A 261 3.45 -15.35 7.03
N GLU A 262 2.56 -16.30 7.27
CA GLU A 262 2.88 -17.51 8.03
C GLU A 262 3.87 -18.44 7.32
N ASP A 263 3.77 -18.57 5.99
CA ASP A 263 4.64 -19.47 5.23
C ASP A 263 6.06 -18.90 5.03
N ARG A 264 6.20 -17.58 4.82
CA ARG A 264 7.44 -16.97 4.29
C ARG A 264 7.98 -15.78 5.08
N HIS A 265 7.26 -15.29 6.08
CA HIS A 265 7.65 -14.09 6.85
C HIS A 265 7.66 -14.30 8.36
N ASN A 266 7.42 -15.52 8.84
CA ASN A 266 7.33 -15.81 10.26
C ASN A 266 8.60 -16.50 10.78
N ARG A 267 9.40 -15.75 11.53
CA ARG A 267 10.65 -16.21 12.14
C ARG A 267 10.49 -16.31 13.65
N MET A 268 10.12 -17.50 14.13
CA MET A 268 9.96 -17.80 15.57
C MET A 268 8.94 -16.91 16.30
N GLY A 269 7.92 -16.39 15.62
CA GLY A 269 7.03 -15.38 16.21
C GLY A 269 7.16 -14.00 15.58
N PHE A 270 8.35 -13.67 15.07
CA PHE A 270 8.64 -12.36 14.50
C PHE A 270 8.25 -12.29 13.03
N ILE A 271 7.53 -11.24 12.65
CA ILE A 271 7.23 -10.95 11.25
C ILE A 271 8.40 -10.21 10.64
N CYS A 272 9.01 -10.79 9.61
CA CYS A 272 10.24 -10.31 9.01
C CYS A 272 10.17 -10.29 7.47
N GLN A 273 11.19 -9.70 6.85
CA GLN A 273 11.32 -9.72 5.40
C GLN A 273 11.74 -11.12 4.91
N SER A 274 11.34 -11.44 3.68
CA SER A 274 11.76 -12.65 2.97
C SER A 274 12.78 -12.27 1.89
N HIS A 275 13.96 -12.88 1.90
CA HIS A 275 14.95 -12.79 0.83
C HIS A 275 14.71 -13.95 -0.15
N LEU A 276 14.72 -13.66 -1.45
CA LEU A 276 14.62 -14.69 -2.49
C LEU A 276 16.01 -14.97 -3.05
N THR A 277 16.46 -16.22 -3.07
CA THR A 277 17.79 -16.53 -3.64
C THR A 277 17.79 -16.53 -5.17
N GLU A 278 16.62 -16.70 -5.79
CA GLU A 278 16.42 -16.54 -7.22
C GLU A 278 15.47 -15.36 -7.50
N GLN A 279 15.83 -14.55 -8.50
CA GLN A 279 15.11 -13.32 -8.82
C GLN A 279 13.64 -13.63 -9.20
N PHE A 280 12.70 -13.03 -8.47
CA PHE A 280 11.25 -13.17 -8.63
C PHE A 280 10.66 -14.57 -8.32
N ASP A 281 11.43 -15.51 -7.76
CA ASP A 281 10.90 -16.83 -7.38
C ASP A 281 10.66 -16.95 -5.87
N ILE A 282 9.39 -16.82 -5.48
CA ILE A 282 8.94 -16.96 -4.09
C ILE A 282 9.23 -18.33 -3.47
N ASN A 283 9.44 -19.38 -4.27
CA ASN A 283 9.77 -20.71 -3.76
C ASN A 283 11.21 -20.80 -3.24
N THR A 284 12.02 -19.79 -3.51
CA THR A 284 13.40 -19.66 -3.04
C THR A 284 13.54 -18.74 -1.83
N SER A 285 12.42 -18.47 -1.16
CA SER A 285 12.33 -17.66 0.05
C SER A 285 13.21 -18.21 1.17
N GLN A 286 13.94 -17.29 1.79
CA GLN A 286 14.71 -17.46 3.01
C GLN A 286 14.36 -16.32 3.96
N LEU A 287 14.04 -16.68 5.21
CA LEU A 287 13.75 -15.69 6.25
C LEU A 287 15.00 -14.84 6.49
N ALA A 288 14.83 -13.52 6.35
CA ALA A 288 15.87 -12.55 6.64
C ALA A 288 15.61 -11.86 7.98
N ILE A 289 16.60 -11.11 8.47
CA ILE A 289 16.41 -10.14 9.54
C ILE A 289 16.11 -8.76 8.94
N SER A 290 15.22 -7.98 9.56
CA SER A 290 15.05 -6.57 9.22
C SER A 290 15.52 -5.68 10.37
N ASP A 291 15.57 -4.36 10.14
CA ASP A 291 15.81 -3.42 11.24
C ASP A 291 14.61 -3.33 12.20
N ASN A 292 13.41 -3.75 11.78
CA ASN A 292 12.12 -3.41 12.39
C ASN A 292 11.22 -4.63 12.64
N ASP A 293 11.79 -5.80 12.92
CA ASP A 293 11.01 -7.02 13.15
C ASP A 293 9.97 -6.82 14.28
N GLY A 294 10.31 -6.10 15.34
CA GLY A 294 9.39 -5.76 16.44
C GLY A 294 8.18 -4.97 15.96
N GLN A 295 8.40 -3.84 15.28
CA GLN A 295 7.33 -3.01 14.74
C GLN A 295 6.39 -3.78 13.81
N TYR A 296 6.90 -4.56 12.85
CA TYR A 296 6.04 -5.33 11.93
C TYR A 296 5.30 -6.46 12.65
N THR A 297 5.93 -7.08 13.65
CA THR A 297 5.26 -8.07 14.50
C THR A 297 4.09 -7.44 15.27
N ALA A 298 4.25 -6.21 15.77
CA ALA A 298 3.19 -5.47 16.44
C ALA A 298 2.04 -5.11 15.50
N MET A 299 2.36 -4.64 14.29
CA MET A 299 1.36 -4.33 13.26
C MET A 299 0.56 -5.58 12.85
N TYR A 300 1.23 -6.73 12.69
CA TYR A 300 0.56 -8.00 12.39
C TYR A 300 -0.33 -8.45 13.55
N GLY A 301 0.19 -8.38 14.79
CA GLY A 301 -0.59 -8.67 15.98
C GLY A 301 -1.85 -7.81 16.08
N ALA A 302 -1.74 -6.50 15.80
CA ALA A 302 -2.89 -5.59 15.77
C ALA A 302 -3.91 -5.98 14.70
N ALA A 303 -3.46 -6.37 13.51
CA ALA A 303 -4.33 -6.86 12.44
C ALA A 303 -5.14 -8.09 12.90
N GLN A 304 -4.48 -9.05 13.54
CA GLN A 304 -5.12 -10.26 14.04
C GLN A 304 -6.04 -10.00 15.24
N ALA A 305 -5.73 -9.02 16.09
CA ALA A 305 -6.61 -8.58 17.16
C ALA A 305 -7.91 -7.96 16.62
N PHE A 306 -7.82 -7.09 15.60
CA PHE A 306 -9.01 -6.57 14.92
C PHE A 306 -9.80 -7.67 14.19
N ARG A 307 -9.12 -8.62 13.51
CA ARG A 307 -9.75 -9.81 12.92
C ARG A 307 -10.53 -10.59 13.97
N TYR A 308 -9.92 -10.90 15.12
CA TYR A 308 -10.61 -11.61 16.21
C TYR A 308 -11.81 -10.80 16.73
N ALA A 309 -11.66 -9.49 16.87
CA ALA A 309 -12.74 -8.65 17.39
C ALA A 309 -14.00 -8.71 16.52
N ILE A 310 -13.86 -8.75 15.18
CA ILE A 310 -14.98 -8.81 14.24
C ILE A 310 -15.47 -10.23 13.91
N THR A 311 -14.58 -11.23 13.91
CA THR A 311 -14.91 -12.60 13.48
C THR A 311 -15.09 -13.60 14.62
N LYS A 312 -14.47 -13.35 15.78
CA LYS A 312 -14.29 -14.31 16.87
C LYS A 312 -13.57 -15.60 16.47
N ASP A 313 -12.76 -15.54 15.41
CA ASP A 313 -11.95 -16.65 14.93
C ASP A 313 -10.83 -17.03 15.93
N PRO A 314 -10.81 -18.26 16.47
CA PRO A 314 -9.75 -18.71 17.37
C PRO A 314 -8.33 -18.62 16.79
N GLU A 315 -8.16 -18.82 15.48
CA GLU A 315 -6.84 -18.69 14.84
C GLU A 315 -6.32 -17.26 14.94
N ALA A 316 -7.19 -16.27 14.68
CA ALA A 316 -6.83 -14.85 14.79
C ALA A 316 -6.38 -14.50 16.22
N ARG A 317 -7.05 -15.07 17.23
CA ARG A 317 -6.65 -14.90 18.63
C ARG A 317 -5.29 -15.52 18.92
N GLU A 318 -5.03 -16.74 18.43
CA GLU A 318 -3.76 -17.43 18.61
C GLU A 318 -2.60 -16.65 17.98
N LEU A 319 -2.79 -16.16 16.75
CA LEU A 319 -1.81 -15.34 16.06
C LEU A 319 -1.53 -14.02 16.78
N ALA A 320 -2.59 -13.35 17.28
CA ALA A 320 -2.43 -12.14 18.11
C ALA A 320 -1.63 -12.43 19.39
N ASN A 321 -1.99 -13.48 20.14
CA ASN A 321 -1.25 -13.92 21.33
C ASN A 321 0.22 -14.22 21.00
N ARG A 322 0.49 -14.97 19.94
CA ARG A 322 1.85 -15.31 19.49
C ARG A 322 2.67 -14.06 19.19
N SER A 323 2.12 -13.10 18.45
CA SER A 323 2.78 -11.82 18.17
C SER A 323 3.06 -11.05 19.46
N PHE A 324 2.10 -10.97 20.39
CA PHE A 324 2.30 -10.30 21.68
C PHE A 324 3.44 -10.93 22.48
N TYR A 325 3.48 -12.25 22.60
CA TYR A 325 4.55 -12.93 23.35
C TYR A 325 5.91 -12.85 22.65
N ALA A 326 5.96 -12.74 21.32
CA ALA A 326 7.19 -12.42 20.60
C ALA A 326 7.70 -11.02 20.95
N LEU A 327 6.83 -10.01 21.01
CA LEU A 327 7.21 -8.66 21.46
C LEU A 327 7.64 -8.63 22.92
N LYS A 328 6.93 -9.36 23.79
CA LYS A 328 7.33 -9.50 25.19
C LYS A 328 8.73 -10.11 25.30
N TRP A 329 9.04 -11.09 24.47
CA TRP A 329 10.37 -11.71 24.45
C TRP A 329 11.48 -10.72 24.06
N LEU A 330 11.19 -9.72 23.20
CA LEU A 330 12.14 -8.64 22.91
C LEU A 330 12.54 -7.86 24.18
N VAL A 331 11.64 -7.72 25.14
CA VAL A 331 11.94 -7.07 26.44
C VAL A 331 12.61 -8.05 27.39
N ASP A 332 12.11 -9.28 27.49
CA ASP A 332 12.57 -10.26 28.46
C ASP A 332 13.99 -10.78 28.20
N ILE A 333 14.48 -10.73 26.95
CA ILE A 333 15.79 -11.28 26.58
C ILE A 333 16.97 -10.35 26.92
N THR A 334 16.71 -9.07 27.14
CA THR A 334 17.77 -8.07 27.28
C THR A 334 18.30 -8.02 28.71
N HIS A 335 19.56 -7.61 28.86
CA HIS A 335 20.20 -7.54 30.17
C HIS A 335 19.79 -6.30 30.97
N GLU A 336 19.28 -5.26 30.30
CA GLU A 336 18.79 -4.04 30.96
C GLU A 336 17.26 -4.14 31.12
N PRO A 337 16.74 -4.17 32.36
CA PRO A 337 15.30 -4.29 32.59
C PRO A 337 14.49 -3.23 31.86
N GLY A 338 13.46 -3.68 31.13
CA GLY A 338 12.56 -2.82 30.37
C GLY A 338 13.11 -2.28 29.05
N PHE A 339 14.34 -2.63 28.66
CA PHE A 339 14.86 -2.30 27.34
C PHE A 339 14.41 -3.33 26.30
N PRO A 340 13.64 -2.96 25.25
CA PRO A 340 13.30 -3.90 24.18
C PRO A 340 14.45 -4.05 23.20
N ALA A 341 14.81 -5.27 22.83
CA ALA A 341 15.60 -5.57 21.63
C ALA A 341 14.82 -5.27 20.35
N ARG A 342 15.51 -5.16 19.21
CA ARG A 342 14.86 -5.01 17.89
C ARG A 342 14.56 -6.34 17.20
N VAL A 343 15.47 -7.30 17.36
CA VAL A 343 15.50 -8.57 16.64
C VAL A 343 16.07 -9.62 17.58
N ILE A 344 15.53 -10.85 17.58
CA ILE A 344 16.14 -12.02 18.26
C ILE A 344 16.43 -13.08 17.22
N ILE A 345 17.64 -13.64 17.18
CA ILE A 345 18.07 -14.71 16.26
C ILE A 345 18.75 -15.83 17.05
N PRO A 346 18.74 -17.08 16.57
CA PRO A 346 19.54 -18.15 17.20
C PRO A 346 21.04 -17.88 17.01
N VAL A 347 21.89 -18.44 17.90
CA VAL A 347 23.35 -18.21 17.83
C VAL A 347 24.03 -18.75 16.59
N ASP A 348 23.42 -19.72 15.92
CA ASP A 348 23.88 -20.34 14.67
C ASP A 348 23.25 -19.70 13.41
N TRP A 349 22.66 -18.49 13.54
CA TRP A 349 22.18 -17.72 12.40
C TRP A 349 23.28 -17.57 11.35
N HIS A 350 22.92 -17.83 10.10
CA HIS A 350 23.85 -18.01 8.99
C HIS A 350 24.64 -16.75 8.62
N GLU A 351 24.11 -15.55 8.89
CA GLU A 351 24.77 -14.28 8.58
C GLU A 351 25.74 -13.86 9.70
N PRO A 352 26.93 -13.32 9.35
CA PRO A 352 27.91 -12.84 10.32
C PRO A 352 27.52 -11.45 10.88
N VAL A 353 26.38 -11.37 11.57
CA VAL A 353 25.72 -10.11 11.96
C VAL A 353 26.60 -9.11 12.72
N ASN A 354 27.58 -9.57 13.51
CA ASN A 354 28.47 -8.68 14.27
C ASN A 354 29.69 -8.20 13.47
N GLU A 355 30.04 -8.86 12.35
CA GLU A 355 31.13 -8.43 11.48
C GLU A 355 30.73 -7.20 10.64
N GLN A 356 29.45 -7.12 10.26
CA GLN A 356 28.87 -5.99 9.52
C GLN A 356 28.92 -4.67 10.31
N TYR A 357 28.74 -4.72 11.63
CA TYR A 357 28.68 -3.57 12.54
C TYR A 357 29.87 -3.54 13.52
N ASN A 358 31.07 -3.74 12.97
CA ASN A 358 32.30 -3.77 13.74
C ASN A 358 32.71 -2.37 14.29
N ARG A 359 33.78 -2.32 15.08
CA ARG A 359 34.27 -1.07 15.68
C ARG A 359 34.69 0.00 14.65
N GLU A 360 35.20 -0.41 13.49
CA GLU A 360 35.56 0.55 12.43
C GLU A 360 34.32 1.19 11.80
N TYR A 361 33.23 0.43 11.66
CA TYR A 361 31.94 0.98 11.26
C TYR A 361 31.47 2.06 12.24
N ASN A 362 31.61 1.82 13.55
CA ASN A 362 31.22 2.80 14.57
C ASN A 362 32.07 4.07 14.53
N LEU A 363 33.40 3.94 14.38
CA LEU A 363 34.28 5.11 14.25
C LEU A 363 33.90 5.98 13.05
N ARG A 364 33.58 5.39 11.90
CA ARG A 364 33.12 6.14 10.71
C ARG A 364 31.79 6.86 10.92
N ARG A 365 30.87 6.27 11.68
CA ARG A 365 29.58 6.91 12.00
C ARG A 365 29.79 8.10 12.94
N GLN A 366 30.64 7.93 13.95
CA GLN A 366 30.96 8.97 14.94
C GLN A 366 31.61 10.22 14.34
N GLU A 367 32.27 10.11 13.19
CA GLU A 367 32.81 11.27 12.45
C GLU A 367 31.71 12.25 12.00
N ASN A 368 30.51 11.75 11.71
CA ASN A 368 29.40 12.54 11.17
C ASN A 368 28.21 12.67 12.13
N ASP A 369 28.19 11.87 13.20
CA ASP A 369 27.10 11.82 14.16
C ASP A 369 27.64 11.73 15.60
N PRO A 370 27.71 12.85 16.33
CA PRO A 370 28.29 12.90 17.67
C PRO A 370 27.50 12.10 18.72
N PHE A 371 26.27 11.69 18.40
CA PHE A 371 25.44 10.86 19.28
C PHE A 371 25.57 9.37 18.99
N TRP A 372 26.31 8.98 17.95
CA TRP A 372 26.52 7.58 17.63
C TRP A 372 27.41 6.88 18.66
N LYS A 373 26.91 5.83 19.31
CA LYS A 373 27.69 5.05 20.29
C LYS A 373 28.41 3.87 19.63
N ASP A 374 29.39 3.29 20.33
CA ASP A 374 29.96 2.01 19.94
C ASP A 374 28.95 0.89 20.24
N ILE A 375 28.24 0.44 19.21
CA ILE A 375 27.22 -0.60 19.29
C ILE A 375 27.83 -2.01 19.20
N PHE A 376 29.15 -2.21 19.25
CA PHE A 376 29.75 -3.55 19.12
C PHE A 376 29.84 -4.30 20.47
N PRO A 377 29.39 -5.58 20.56
CA PRO A 377 28.67 -6.31 19.52
C PRO A 377 27.25 -5.77 19.34
N ARG A 378 26.79 -5.65 18.09
CA ARG A 378 25.42 -5.19 17.77
C ARG A 378 24.38 -6.23 18.14
N PHE A 379 24.81 -7.48 18.13
CA PHE A 379 24.05 -8.66 18.54
C PHE A 379 24.75 -9.34 19.72
N PRO A 380 24.63 -8.79 20.95
CA PRO A 380 25.03 -9.48 22.18
C PRO A 380 24.34 -10.85 22.32
N LEU A 381 24.97 -11.74 23.09
CA LEU A 381 24.39 -13.03 23.46
C LEU A 381 23.35 -12.84 24.57
N SER A 382 22.29 -13.66 24.56
CA SER A 382 21.40 -13.84 25.70
C SER A 382 22.11 -14.52 26.88
N ASP A 383 21.58 -14.35 28.10
CA ASP A 383 22.14 -14.95 29.32
C ASP A 383 22.27 -16.48 29.27
N ASP A 384 21.34 -17.15 28.57
CA ASP A 384 21.35 -18.60 28.38
C ASP A 384 22.29 -19.08 27.26
N GLY A 385 22.86 -18.15 26.48
CA GLY A 385 23.77 -18.40 25.38
C GLY A 385 23.13 -19.02 24.12
N ASN A 386 21.79 -19.13 24.06
CA ASN A 386 21.09 -19.77 22.94
C ASN A 386 20.72 -18.80 21.81
N TYR A 387 20.63 -17.51 22.11
CA TYR A 387 20.18 -16.48 21.19
C TYR A 387 21.14 -15.29 21.13
N ARG A 388 20.98 -14.51 20.08
CA ARG A 388 21.50 -13.14 19.99
C ARG A 388 20.35 -12.18 19.78
N TRP A 389 20.48 -10.98 20.30
CA TRP A 389 19.46 -9.95 20.15
C TRP A 389 20.07 -8.62 19.72
N LYS A 390 19.38 -7.88 18.86
CA LYS A 390 19.89 -6.62 18.28
C LYS A 390 19.68 -5.48 19.26
N CYS A 391 20.76 -4.84 19.68
CA CYS A 391 20.74 -3.69 20.59
C CYS A 391 20.46 -2.37 19.84
N ASP A 392 20.57 -1.24 20.55
CA ASP A 392 20.41 0.13 20.04
C ASP A 392 19.09 0.33 19.26
N THR A 393 18.01 0.07 20.00
CA THR A 393 16.61 0.14 19.59
C THR A 393 16.18 1.56 19.27
N SER A 394 15.47 1.73 18.15
CA SER A 394 14.94 3.01 17.71
C SER A 394 13.50 3.24 18.22
N SER A 395 13.06 4.49 18.21
CA SER A 395 11.74 4.91 18.73
C SER A 395 10.56 4.38 17.93
N ASP A 396 10.76 4.09 16.65
CA ASP A 396 9.78 3.49 15.73
C ASP A 396 9.28 2.11 16.19
N GLU A 397 10.14 1.30 16.81
CA GLU A 397 9.74 0.04 17.45
C GLU A 397 8.63 0.28 18.49
N LEU A 398 8.83 1.28 19.35
CA LEU A 398 7.91 1.58 20.44
C LEU A 398 6.56 2.10 19.92
N ALA A 399 6.55 2.89 18.85
CA ALA A 399 5.30 3.35 18.25
C ALA A 399 4.40 2.17 17.84
N GLY A 400 4.98 1.16 17.17
CA GLY A 400 4.27 -0.07 16.83
C GLY A 400 3.87 -0.89 18.06
N HIS A 401 4.79 -1.06 19.02
CA HIS A 401 4.55 -1.83 20.24
C HIS A 401 3.40 -1.25 21.06
N TYR A 402 3.40 0.05 21.36
CA TYR A 402 2.36 0.69 22.16
C TYR A 402 1.02 0.80 21.43
N PHE A 403 1.04 0.96 20.10
CA PHE A 403 -0.17 0.81 19.29
C PHE A 403 -0.79 -0.56 19.51
N TYR A 404 0.01 -1.63 19.45
CA TYR A 404 -0.51 -2.98 19.65
C TYR A 404 -0.82 -3.32 21.11
N TYR A 405 -0.02 -2.90 22.10
CA TYR A 405 -0.24 -3.26 23.50
C TYR A 405 -1.60 -2.79 24.02
N GLY A 406 -2.03 -1.58 23.67
CA GLY A 406 -3.38 -1.11 24.00
C GLY A 406 -4.46 -1.94 23.33
N ILE A 407 -4.30 -2.23 22.03
CA ILE A 407 -5.26 -3.06 21.26
C ILE A 407 -5.34 -4.48 21.82
N TYR A 408 -4.19 -5.09 22.16
CA TYR A 408 -4.11 -6.42 22.74
C TYR A 408 -4.82 -6.46 24.11
N HIS A 409 -4.55 -5.48 24.97
CA HIS A 409 -5.22 -5.36 26.27
C HIS A 409 -6.74 -5.29 26.12
N ASP A 410 -7.23 -4.51 25.14
CA ASP A 410 -8.67 -4.25 24.98
C ASP A 410 -9.42 -5.38 24.27
N LEU A 411 -8.80 -6.01 23.27
CA LEU A 411 -9.48 -6.93 22.36
C LEU A 411 -9.12 -8.41 22.56
N ILE A 412 -7.97 -8.69 23.19
CA ILE A 412 -7.43 -10.04 23.30
C ILE A 412 -7.25 -10.48 24.75
N ALA A 413 -6.63 -9.69 25.62
CA ALA A 413 -6.32 -10.12 26.98
C ALA A 413 -7.61 -10.33 27.81
N GLU A 414 -7.99 -11.59 28.02
CA GLU A 414 -9.22 -11.96 28.73
C GLU A 414 -8.87 -12.57 30.09
N THR A 415 -7.89 -13.47 30.12
CA THR A 415 -7.42 -14.15 31.32
C THR A 415 -6.58 -13.23 32.20
N LYS A 416 -6.46 -13.58 33.49
CA LYS A 416 -5.61 -12.82 34.41
C LYS A 416 -4.14 -12.88 33.96
N GLU A 417 -3.70 -14.04 33.51
CA GLU A 417 -2.33 -14.28 33.05
C GLU A 417 -1.98 -13.41 31.82
N GLU A 418 -2.89 -13.31 30.84
CA GLU A 418 -2.69 -12.44 29.67
C GLU A 418 -2.68 -10.95 30.08
N LYS A 419 -3.59 -10.54 30.96
CA LYS A 419 -3.65 -9.15 31.47
C LYS A 419 -2.43 -8.77 32.28
N ASP A 420 -1.98 -9.65 33.17
CA ASP A 420 -0.78 -9.46 33.97
C ASP A 420 0.47 -9.40 33.06
N ALA A 421 0.53 -10.20 31.99
CA ALA A 421 1.65 -10.18 31.05
C ALA A 421 1.74 -8.86 30.26
N VAL A 422 0.63 -8.34 29.71
CA VAL A 422 0.64 -7.04 28.99
C VAL A 422 0.88 -5.88 29.95
N LYS A 423 0.32 -5.92 31.16
CA LYS A 423 0.61 -4.95 32.21
C LYS A 423 2.10 -4.92 32.56
N GLN A 424 2.72 -6.08 32.71
CA GLN A 424 4.14 -6.18 33.06
C GLN A 424 5.02 -5.57 31.96
N VAL A 425 4.87 -5.99 30.70
CA VAL A 425 5.75 -5.50 29.61
C VAL A 425 5.58 -4.00 29.37
N VAL A 426 4.35 -3.48 29.43
CA VAL A 426 4.09 -2.04 29.30
C VAL A 426 4.71 -1.27 30.46
N ALA A 427 4.55 -1.76 31.69
CA ALA A 427 5.17 -1.13 32.86
C ALA A 427 6.70 -1.14 32.78
N ASP A 428 7.31 -2.27 32.42
CA ASP A 428 8.77 -2.40 32.32
C ASP A 428 9.37 -1.39 31.34
N VAL A 429 8.80 -1.29 30.13
CA VAL A 429 9.30 -0.37 29.10
C VAL A 429 9.03 1.09 29.48
N THR A 430 7.84 1.40 30.02
CA THR A 430 7.51 2.79 30.40
C THR A 430 8.37 3.25 31.59
N ASP A 431 8.57 2.39 32.59
CA ASP A 431 9.37 2.69 33.76
C ASP A 431 10.85 2.82 33.41
N HIS A 432 11.33 2.03 32.43
CA HIS A 432 12.66 2.21 31.86
C HIS A 432 12.84 3.63 31.30
N LEU A 433 11.92 4.08 30.43
CA LEU A 433 11.96 5.44 29.88
C LEU A 433 11.98 6.49 30.99
N ILE A 434 11.05 6.42 31.95
CA ILE A 434 10.95 7.40 33.05
C ILE A 434 12.24 7.42 33.89
N LYS A 435 12.74 6.26 34.30
CA LYS A 435 13.97 6.11 35.10
C LYS A 435 15.18 6.74 34.41
N HIS A 436 15.23 6.66 33.08
CA HIS A 436 16.34 7.13 32.27
C HIS A 436 16.14 8.53 31.68
N GLY A 437 15.25 9.34 32.25
CA GLY A 437 15.00 10.71 31.79
C GLY A 437 14.42 10.74 30.38
N PHE A 438 13.48 9.83 30.12
CA PHE A 438 12.78 9.65 28.85
C PHE A 438 13.70 9.25 27.69
N LYS A 439 14.73 8.46 27.97
CA LYS A 439 15.62 7.85 26.97
C LYS A 439 15.53 6.34 27.04
N LEU A 440 15.57 5.68 25.88
CA LEU A 440 15.94 4.28 25.82
C LEU A 440 17.44 4.16 26.09
N VAL A 441 17.79 3.54 27.21
CA VAL A 441 19.17 3.27 27.62
C VAL A 441 19.42 1.78 27.50
N ASP A 442 20.48 1.42 26.79
CA ASP A 442 20.76 0.05 26.40
C ASP A 442 21.59 -0.68 27.47
N TYR A 443 21.91 -1.95 27.22
CA TYR A 443 22.70 -2.80 28.14
C TYR A 443 24.10 -2.26 28.48
N ASP A 444 24.64 -1.34 27.66
CA ASP A 444 25.92 -0.69 27.89
C ASP A 444 25.81 0.57 28.78
N GLY A 445 24.61 0.86 29.28
CA GLY A 445 24.30 2.02 30.11
C GLY A 445 24.26 3.34 29.34
N LYS A 446 24.27 3.30 28.00
CA LYS A 446 24.23 4.50 27.14
C LYS A 446 22.91 4.61 26.39
N PRO A 447 22.44 5.84 26.13
CA PRO A 447 21.24 6.05 25.34
C PRO A 447 21.41 5.48 23.94
N THR A 448 20.32 4.94 23.39
CA THR A 448 20.23 4.59 21.97
C THR A 448 20.30 5.83 21.11
N ARG A 449 20.63 5.65 19.82
CA ARG A 449 20.74 6.80 18.91
C ARG A 449 19.41 7.52 18.66
N TRP A 450 18.32 6.76 18.54
CA TRP A 450 17.03 7.23 18.02
C TRP A 450 15.87 7.15 19.04
N GLY A 451 16.11 6.58 20.22
CA GLY A 451 15.10 6.44 21.28
C GLY A 451 15.17 7.55 22.34
N SER A 452 15.10 8.81 21.94
CA SER A 452 15.13 9.96 22.86
C SER A 452 13.80 10.72 22.86
N PHE A 453 13.20 10.80 24.05
CA PHE A 453 11.99 11.54 24.36
C PHE A 453 12.24 12.57 25.47
N ASP A 454 13.49 13.00 25.61
CA ASP A 454 13.99 13.86 26.68
C ASP A 454 13.66 15.35 26.44
N PRO A 455 13.03 16.06 27.39
CA PRO A 455 12.79 17.48 27.29
C PRO A 455 14.05 18.33 27.04
N ASP A 456 15.18 17.99 27.66
CA ASP A 456 16.44 18.73 27.47
C ASP A 456 16.95 18.59 26.03
N TYR A 457 16.77 17.40 25.44
CA TYR A 457 17.12 17.14 24.04
C TYR A 457 16.25 17.97 23.07
N PHE A 458 14.94 18.01 23.31
CA PHE A 458 14.00 18.80 22.49
C PHE A 458 14.22 20.30 22.58
N ASN A 459 14.69 20.79 23.72
CA ASN A 459 15.02 22.20 23.93
C ASN A 459 16.45 22.55 23.48
N SER A 460 17.17 21.61 22.83
CA SER A 460 18.51 21.81 22.30
C SER A 460 18.52 21.97 20.78
N ILE A 461 19.64 22.47 20.24
CA ILE A 461 19.87 22.56 18.79
C ILE A 461 19.91 21.20 18.08
N TRP A 462 19.89 20.10 18.82
CA TRP A 462 20.08 18.74 18.29
C TRP A 462 18.79 17.91 18.18
N GLY A 463 17.71 18.35 18.82
CA GLY A 463 16.45 17.60 18.87
C GLY A 463 15.19 18.45 18.75
N TRP A 464 15.34 19.75 18.48
CA TRP A 464 14.21 20.67 18.32
C TRP A 464 13.30 20.29 17.14
N ASP A 465 13.86 19.64 16.13
CA ASP A 465 13.20 19.15 14.93
C ASP A 465 12.37 17.87 15.21
N GLN A 466 12.82 17.03 16.15
CA GLN A 466 12.13 15.80 16.53
C GLN A 466 11.07 15.97 17.63
N ARG A 467 11.02 17.14 18.29
CA ARG A 467 10.20 17.35 19.50
C ARG A 467 8.71 17.11 19.27
N GLY A 468 8.18 17.41 18.08
CA GLY A 468 6.78 17.23 17.77
C GLY A 468 6.38 15.75 17.85
N LEU A 469 7.01 14.95 16.99
CA LEU A 469 6.71 13.52 16.86
C LEU A 469 7.04 12.76 18.14
N ASN A 470 8.22 13.02 18.72
CA ASN A 470 8.64 12.25 19.89
C ASN A 470 7.85 12.67 21.14
N ALA A 471 7.45 13.93 21.32
CA ALA A 471 6.54 14.30 22.42
C ALA A 471 5.17 13.60 22.27
N MET A 472 4.63 13.53 21.06
CA MET A 472 3.40 12.80 20.77
C MET A 472 3.53 11.30 21.11
N MET A 473 4.62 10.66 20.68
CA MET A 473 4.90 9.26 21.01
C MET A 473 4.97 9.05 22.53
N MET A 474 5.74 9.88 23.25
CA MET A 474 5.89 9.75 24.70
C MET A 474 4.55 9.92 25.45
N LEU A 475 3.73 10.91 25.07
CA LEU A 475 2.40 11.08 25.65
C LEU A 475 1.48 9.90 25.32
N SER A 476 1.54 9.36 24.11
CA SER A 476 0.80 8.15 23.74
C SER A 476 1.23 6.97 24.61
N PHE A 477 2.53 6.76 24.82
CA PHE A 477 3.05 5.65 25.62
C PHE A 477 2.56 5.74 27.07
N LEU A 478 2.58 6.93 27.67
CA LEU A 478 2.07 7.17 29.02
C LEU A 478 0.56 6.97 29.12
N ASN A 479 -0.22 7.42 28.13
CA ASN A 479 -1.67 7.22 28.11
C ASN A 479 -2.02 5.72 28.00
N VAL A 480 -1.32 4.98 27.13
CA VAL A 480 -1.47 3.52 27.02
C VAL A 480 -1.03 2.83 28.32
N ALA A 481 0.08 3.24 28.93
CA ALA A 481 0.55 2.68 30.19
C ALA A 481 -0.44 2.92 31.33
N SER A 482 -0.98 4.13 31.45
CA SER A 482 -2.05 4.46 32.39
C SER A 482 -3.27 3.56 32.20
N HIS A 483 -3.74 3.41 30.95
CA HIS A 483 -4.90 2.57 30.61
C HIS A 483 -4.68 1.08 30.91
N VAL A 484 -3.57 0.52 30.44
CA VAL A 484 -3.27 -0.92 30.55
C VAL A 484 -2.93 -1.32 31.99
N THR A 485 -2.16 -0.50 32.71
CA THR A 485 -1.66 -0.86 34.04
C THR A 485 -2.60 -0.42 35.17
N GLY A 486 -3.37 0.65 34.95
CA GLY A 486 -4.14 1.35 35.96
C GLY A 486 -3.30 2.09 37.00
N ASP A 487 -1.99 2.25 36.78
CA ASP A 487 -1.09 2.93 37.71
C ASP A 487 -1.16 4.46 37.51
N PRO A 488 -1.59 5.23 38.52
CA PRO A 488 -1.76 6.68 38.39
C PRO A 488 -0.44 7.44 38.13
N LYS A 489 0.73 6.84 38.41
CA LYS A 489 2.02 7.51 38.16
C LYS A 489 2.20 7.92 36.69
N TYR A 490 1.63 7.16 35.76
CA TYR A 490 1.75 7.47 34.34
C TYR A 490 0.91 8.70 33.96
N ASP A 491 -0.27 8.87 34.55
CA ASP A 491 -1.06 10.10 34.41
C ASP A 491 -0.28 11.29 35.00
N GLU A 492 0.30 11.14 36.20
CA GLU A 492 1.09 12.20 36.86
C GLU A 492 2.31 12.64 36.03
N VAL A 493 3.04 11.68 35.46
CA VAL A 493 4.19 11.97 34.59
C VAL A 493 3.75 12.62 33.29
N ALA A 494 2.65 12.17 32.69
CA ALA A 494 2.11 12.77 31.48
C ALA A 494 1.66 14.22 31.72
N GLU A 495 0.96 14.50 32.83
CA GLU A 495 0.62 15.88 33.21
C GLU A 495 1.86 16.74 33.42
N MET A 496 2.90 16.21 34.06
CA MET A 496 4.17 16.92 34.24
C MET A 496 4.78 17.34 32.90
N LEU A 497 4.85 16.44 31.91
CA LEU A 497 5.37 16.75 30.58
C LEU A 497 4.50 17.75 29.82
N ARG A 498 3.17 17.69 29.99
CA ARG A 498 2.26 18.66 29.38
C ARG A 498 2.43 20.06 29.98
N GLU A 499 2.35 20.17 31.31
CA GLU A 499 2.33 21.46 32.00
C GLU A 499 3.70 22.15 32.05
N LYS A 500 4.78 21.38 32.21
CA LYS A 500 6.14 21.96 32.37
C LYS A 500 6.90 22.02 31.07
N GLU A 501 6.74 21.01 30.22
CA GLU A 501 7.53 20.85 29.00
C GLU A 501 6.74 21.13 27.72
N ASN A 502 5.43 21.43 27.82
CA ASN A 502 4.53 21.74 26.70
C ASN A 502 4.39 20.60 25.67
N TYR A 503 4.47 19.34 26.10
CA TYR A 503 4.44 18.20 25.19
C TYR A 503 3.12 18.07 24.41
N ASP A 504 2.00 18.47 25.00
CA ASP A 504 0.71 18.51 24.30
C ASP A 504 0.67 19.56 23.19
N ILE A 505 1.35 20.70 23.39
CA ILE A 505 1.51 21.72 22.34
C ILE A 505 2.45 21.21 21.24
N TYR A 506 3.56 20.55 21.58
CA TYR A 506 4.44 19.94 20.58
C TYR A 506 3.72 18.87 19.76
N ALA A 507 2.90 18.04 20.41
CA ALA A 507 2.11 17.00 19.76
C ALA A 507 1.06 17.55 18.77
N MET A 508 0.71 18.84 18.82
CA MET A 508 -0.16 19.45 17.81
C MET A 508 0.45 19.46 16.40
N HIS A 509 1.78 19.42 16.32
CA HIS A 509 2.54 19.48 15.08
C HIS A 509 3.62 18.38 15.10
N ALA A 510 3.18 17.13 15.09
CA ALA A 510 4.11 16.01 15.21
C ALA A 510 5.12 15.92 14.07
N LYS A 511 4.67 16.12 12.83
CA LYS A 511 5.52 15.91 11.66
C LYS A 511 6.16 17.21 11.18
N GLU A 512 7.45 17.15 10.88
CA GLU A 512 8.12 18.16 10.07
C GLU A 512 7.79 17.98 8.59
N PHE A 513 7.44 19.09 7.93
CA PHE A 513 7.21 19.13 6.48
C PHE A 513 8.22 20.02 5.77
N PHE A 514 9.14 20.65 6.51
CA PHE A 514 10.18 21.51 5.99
C PHE A 514 11.35 21.58 7.00
N PRO A 515 12.62 21.55 6.54
CA PRO A 515 13.04 21.50 5.14
C PRO A 515 12.79 20.12 4.50
N PRO A 516 12.68 20.00 3.16
CA PRO A 516 12.28 18.75 2.49
C PRO A 516 13.12 17.53 2.88
N GLU A 517 14.40 17.73 3.18
CA GLU A 517 15.32 16.68 3.66
C GLU A 517 14.93 16.06 5.01
N ASN A 518 14.12 16.75 5.83
CA ASN A 518 13.61 16.24 7.10
C ASN A 518 12.23 15.57 6.95
N ALA A 519 11.55 15.77 5.82
CA ALA A 519 10.22 15.25 5.59
C ALA A 519 10.29 13.78 5.14
N VAL A 520 10.22 12.85 6.11
CA VAL A 520 10.27 11.42 5.82
C VAL A 520 8.88 10.76 5.92
N PRO A 521 8.55 9.79 5.04
CA PRO A 521 7.20 9.21 4.96
C PRO A 521 6.86 8.28 6.13
N TRP A 522 7.82 7.54 6.70
CA TRP A 522 7.57 6.62 7.80
C TRP A 522 7.11 7.31 9.09
N ASP A 523 7.45 8.58 9.30
CA ASP A 523 6.94 9.39 10.43
C ASP A 523 5.41 9.50 10.44
N ASN A 524 4.77 9.34 9.28
CA ASN A 524 3.31 9.27 9.20
C ASN A 524 2.76 8.06 9.97
N ASN A 525 3.41 6.89 9.85
CA ASN A 525 3.03 5.70 10.61
C ASN A 525 3.22 5.94 12.10
N LEU A 526 4.39 6.48 12.49
CA LEU A 526 4.72 6.72 13.90
C LEU A 526 3.73 7.69 14.55
N GLY A 527 3.44 8.79 13.86
CA GLY A 527 2.52 9.82 14.31
C GLY A 527 1.08 9.33 14.40
N LEU A 528 0.55 8.66 13.36
CA LEU A 528 -0.84 8.20 13.37
C LEU A 528 -1.08 7.04 14.34
N MET A 529 -0.15 6.09 14.44
CA MET A 529 -0.25 5.01 15.43
C MET A 529 -0.21 5.56 16.87
N SER A 530 0.62 6.58 17.11
CA SER A 530 0.69 7.23 18.43
C SER A 530 -0.52 8.11 18.71
N LEU A 531 -1.03 8.83 17.71
CA LEU A 531 -2.31 9.55 17.83
C LEU A 531 -3.46 8.60 18.18
N TYR A 532 -3.46 7.37 17.67
CA TYR A 532 -4.50 6.40 17.97
C TYR A 532 -4.52 6.06 19.47
N GLY A 533 -3.36 5.80 20.09
CA GLY A 533 -3.25 5.60 21.54
C GLY A 533 -3.59 6.86 22.33
N LEU A 534 -3.10 8.02 21.87
CA LEU A 534 -3.35 9.31 22.51
C LEU A 534 -4.85 9.65 22.52
N ILE A 535 -5.53 9.58 21.38
CA ILE A 535 -6.95 9.91 21.23
C ILE A 535 -7.83 8.88 21.95
N ASN A 536 -7.59 7.58 21.81
CA ASN A 536 -8.49 6.58 22.40
C ASN A 536 -8.47 6.59 23.94
N TYR A 537 -7.33 6.94 24.54
CA TYR A 537 -7.15 6.90 26.00
C TYR A 537 -7.07 8.29 26.66
N GLU A 538 -7.21 9.39 25.92
CA GLU A 538 -7.27 10.75 26.50
C GLU A 538 -8.59 11.00 27.24
N LYS A 539 -8.46 11.38 28.50
CA LYS A 539 -9.58 11.60 29.45
C LYS A 539 -10.02 13.06 29.48
N ASN A 540 -9.14 14.00 29.13
CA ASN A 540 -9.41 15.43 29.15
C ASN A 540 -10.14 15.88 27.85
N PRO A 541 -11.33 16.49 27.96
CA PRO A 541 -12.11 16.93 26.80
C PRO A 541 -11.49 18.08 25.99
N GLU A 542 -10.71 18.96 26.60
CA GLU A 542 -10.00 20.02 25.88
C GLU A 542 -8.89 19.44 25.01
N ARG A 543 -8.12 18.49 25.56
CA ARG A 543 -7.05 17.80 24.83
C ARG A 543 -7.58 16.91 23.72
N GLN A 544 -8.73 16.27 23.91
CA GLN A 544 -9.42 15.55 22.84
C GLN A 544 -9.73 16.47 21.64
N ILE A 545 -10.18 17.71 21.88
CA ILE A 545 -10.40 18.70 20.82
C ILE A 545 -9.07 19.09 20.15
N MET A 546 -8.01 19.30 20.95
CA MET A 546 -6.67 19.60 20.44
C MET A 546 -6.13 18.48 19.53
N TYR A 547 -6.11 17.23 20.00
CA TYR A 547 -5.60 16.11 19.21
C TYR A 547 -6.47 15.82 17.98
N ARG A 548 -7.78 16.07 18.04
CA ARG A 548 -8.65 16.03 16.86
C ARG A 548 -8.23 17.05 15.80
N ILE A 549 -7.78 18.25 16.19
CA ILE A 549 -7.22 19.28 15.30
C ILE A 549 -5.83 18.85 14.78
N ALA A 550 -4.98 18.30 15.64
CA ALA A 550 -3.67 17.76 15.24
C ALA A 550 -3.82 16.68 14.16
N LEU A 551 -4.82 15.79 14.31
CA LEU A 551 -5.17 14.78 13.33
C LEU A 551 -5.55 15.39 11.97
N GLU A 552 -6.32 16.48 11.94
CA GLU A 552 -6.62 17.19 10.68
C GLU A 552 -5.36 17.78 10.05
N ASN A 553 -4.46 18.35 10.87
CA ASN A 553 -3.22 18.88 10.36
C ASN A 553 -2.38 17.79 9.69
N ALA A 554 -2.19 16.64 10.34
CA ALA A 554 -1.50 15.49 9.75
C ALA A 554 -2.19 15.02 8.46
N TRP A 555 -3.53 14.89 8.48
CA TRP A 555 -4.32 14.40 7.36
C TRP A 555 -4.23 15.29 6.11
N LEU A 556 -4.21 16.62 6.27
CA LEU A 556 -4.06 17.56 5.16
C LEU A 556 -2.79 17.32 4.32
N HIS A 557 -1.73 16.80 4.92
CA HIS A 557 -0.45 16.57 4.25
C HIS A 557 -0.32 15.17 3.60
N ILE A 558 -1.11 14.20 4.06
CA ILE A 558 -0.96 12.79 3.63
C ILE A 558 -2.17 12.23 2.87
N SER A 559 -3.34 12.87 2.97
CA SER A 559 -4.60 12.42 2.35
C SER A 559 -4.52 12.19 0.84
N LYS A 560 -3.61 12.88 0.15
CA LYS A 560 -3.42 12.74 -1.30
C LYS A 560 -2.64 11.49 -1.71
N GLN A 561 -2.08 10.76 -0.76
CA GLN A 561 -1.23 9.59 -1.00
C GLN A 561 -2.02 8.29 -1.22
N LYS A 562 -3.34 8.27 -0.93
CA LYS A 562 -4.22 7.09 -1.03
C LYS A 562 -3.64 5.87 -0.31
N ASN A 563 -3.28 6.00 0.96
CA ASN A 563 -2.69 4.93 1.76
C ASN A 563 -3.75 4.36 2.71
N ALA A 564 -4.18 3.12 2.47
CA ALA A 564 -5.30 2.53 3.20
C ALA A 564 -5.09 2.46 4.73
N PHE A 565 -3.85 2.36 5.21
CA PHE A 565 -3.58 2.36 6.65
C PHE A 565 -3.75 3.74 7.27
N TRP A 566 -3.29 4.79 6.58
CA TRP A 566 -3.46 6.17 7.04
C TRP A 566 -4.93 6.59 6.97
N ASP A 567 -5.60 6.25 5.87
CA ASP A 567 -7.03 6.46 5.67
C ASP A 567 -7.84 5.81 6.80
N GLY A 568 -7.52 4.54 7.11
CA GLY A 568 -8.17 3.78 8.18
C GLY A 568 -7.95 4.39 9.57
N LEU A 569 -6.71 4.75 9.91
CA LEU A 569 -6.39 5.39 11.20
C LEU A 569 -7.10 6.74 11.35
N TYR A 570 -7.08 7.59 10.32
CA TYR A 570 -7.79 8.87 10.31
C TYR A 570 -9.30 8.66 10.49
N GLY A 571 -9.90 7.76 9.71
CA GLY A 571 -11.32 7.43 9.80
C GLY A 571 -11.73 6.92 11.17
N ALA A 572 -10.93 6.02 11.77
CA ALA A 572 -11.17 5.46 13.09
C ALA A 572 -11.18 6.54 14.17
N MET A 573 -10.16 7.40 14.21
CA MET A 573 -10.04 8.46 15.21
C MET A 573 -11.08 9.57 15.02
N ALA A 574 -11.41 9.95 13.77
CA ALA A 574 -12.48 10.89 13.49
C ALA A 574 -13.86 10.33 13.87
N GLY A 575 -14.10 9.05 13.62
CA GLY A 575 -15.30 8.33 14.04
C GLY A 575 -15.44 8.26 15.56
N PHE A 576 -14.34 7.96 16.27
CA PHE A 576 -14.30 7.97 17.73
C PHE A 576 -14.63 9.36 18.32
N PHE A 577 -14.09 10.43 17.74
CA PHE A 577 -14.44 11.79 18.15
C PHE A 577 -15.94 12.09 17.93
N THR A 578 -16.48 11.68 16.77
CA THR A 578 -17.92 11.80 16.46
C THR A 578 -18.76 11.11 17.54
N GLN A 579 -18.41 9.87 17.87
CA GLN A 579 -19.08 9.11 18.93
C GLN A 579 -19.05 9.85 20.28
N LYS A 580 -17.90 10.41 20.69
CA LYS A 580 -17.80 11.19 21.92
C LYS A 580 -18.70 12.43 21.92
N VAL A 581 -18.83 13.10 20.77
CA VAL A 581 -19.77 14.23 20.63
C VAL A 581 -21.21 13.75 20.85
N ASP A 582 -21.60 12.65 20.22
CA ASP A 582 -22.95 12.08 20.34
C ASP A 582 -23.26 11.60 21.77
N GLU A 583 -22.26 11.10 22.49
CA GLU A 583 -22.35 10.68 23.90
C GLU A 583 -22.41 11.86 24.89
N GLY A 584 -22.26 13.10 24.42
CA GLY A 584 -22.27 14.28 25.28
C GLY A 584 -21.02 14.44 26.14
N PHE A 585 -19.89 13.86 25.70
CA PHE A 585 -18.61 13.93 26.41
C PHE A 585 -18.08 15.36 26.53
N PHE A 586 -18.32 16.18 25.50
CA PHE A 586 -17.90 17.58 25.50
C PHE A 586 -19.02 18.47 26.05
N LYS A 587 -18.67 19.32 27.02
CA LYS A 587 -19.55 20.37 27.54
C LYS A 587 -19.02 21.74 27.12
N PRO A 588 -19.32 22.24 25.91
CA PRO A 588 -18.56 23.32 25.29
C PRO A 588 -18.50 24.62 26.10
N GLN A 589 -19.48 24.86 26.97
CA GLN A 589 -19.53 26.05 27.84
C GLN A 589 -18.58 25.96 29.04
N GLU A 590 -18.11 24.77 29.39
CA GLU A 590 -17.17 24.50 30.49
C GLU A 590 -15.71 24.35 29.99
N LEU A 591 -15.49 24.36 28.67
CA LEU A 591 -14.20 24.10 28.03
C LEU A 591 -13.60 25.38 27.46
N PHE A 592 -12.27 25.50 27.50
CA PHE A 592 -11.50 26.64 27.01
C PHE A 592 -12.11 27.96 27.50
N THR A 593 -12.22 28.12 28.82
CA THR A 593 -13.00 29.20 29.42
C THR A 593 -12.51 30.61 29.05
N GLU A 594 -11.24 30.75 28.67
CA GLU A 594 -10.61 31.95 28.15
C GLU A 594 -11.04 32.28 26.70
N ASN A 595 -11.51 31.29 25.95
CA ASN A 595 -12.02 31.41 24.58
C ASN A 595 -13.28 30.53 24.37
N PRO A 596 -14.43 30.93 24.96
CA PRO A 596 -15.62 30.06 25.05
C PRO A 596 -16.30 29.73 23.71
N LEU A 597 -15.95 30.42 22.62
CA LEU A 597 -16.45 30.10 21.28
C LEU A 597 -15.63 29.01 20.59
N PHE A 598 -14.38 28.79 21.02
CA PHE A 598 -13.46 27.86 20.36
C PHE A 598 -13.94 26.41 20.48
N ALA A 599 -14.33 25.97 21.67
CA ALA A 599 -14.76 24.59 21.91
C ALA A 599 -15.93 24.21 21.00
N LYS A 600 -16.99 25.03 21.00
CA LYS A 600 -18.17 24.80 20.17
C LYS A 600 -17.82 24.82 18.68
N ALA A 601 -17.06 25.82 18.23
CA ALA A 601 -16.69 25.93 16.82
C ALA A 601 -15.84 24.75 16.32
N SER A 602 -14.88 24.29 17.13
CA SER A 602 -14.06 23.12 16.81
C SER A 602 -14.88 21.84 16.77
N ILE A 603 -15.76 21.62 17.77
CA ILE A 603 -16.65 20.46 17.78
C ILE A 603 -17.55 20.45 16.54
N ASP A 604 -18.24 21.56 16.26
CA ASP A 604 -19.11 21.67 15.08
C ASP A 604 -18.34 21.41 13.78
N ARG A 605 -17.11 21.95 13.67
CA ARG A 605 -16.28 21.84 12.47
C ARG A 605 -15.77 20.43 12.22
N TYR A 606 -15.36 19.73 13.27
CA TYR A 606 -14.68 18.43 13.18
C TYR A 606 -15.57 17.24 13.55
N TYR A 607 -16.86 17.49 13.81
CA TYR A 607 -17.87 16.48 14.08
C TYR A 607 -18.00 15.45 12.97
N LYS A 608 -17.83 15.85 11.69
CA LYS A 608 -17.82 14.91 10.56
C LYS A 608 -16.39 14.67 10.09
N SER A 609 -16.09 13.41 9.78
CA SER A 609 -14.84 13.04 9.09
C SER A 609 -14.81 13.64 7.68
N SER A 610 -13.62 14.04 7.22
CA SER A 610 -13.36 14.45 5.83
C SER A 610 -12.91 13.29 4.94
N LEU A 611 -12.88 12.07 5.48
CA LEU A 611 -12.40 10.88 4.77
C LEU A 611 -13.33 10.55 3.60
N ASP A 612 -12.73 10.34 2.43
CA ASP A 612 -13.39 9.71 1.31
C ASP A 612 -13.02 8.21 1.28
N ASN A 613 -13.97 7.37 1.69
CA ASN A 613 -13.76 5.91 1.77
C ASN A 613 -13.49 5.27 0.39
N CYS A 614 -13.77 5.97 -0.73
CA CYS A 614 -13.53 5.39 -2.05
C CYS A 614 -12.04 5.16 -2.32
N TYR A 615 -11.14 6.01 -1.81
CA TYR A 615 -9.70 5.88 -2.00
C TYR A 615 -9.12 4.71 -1.19
N MET A 616 -9.57 4.55 0.06
CA MET A 616 -9.19 3.40 0.88
C MET A 616 -9.66 2.09 0.24
N THR A 617 -10.90 2.08 -0.26
CA THR A 617 -11.50 0.93 -0.97
C THR A 617 -10.71 0.61 -2.25
N GLU A 618 -10.41 1.62 -3.07
CA GLU A 618 -9.58 1.51 -4.27
C GLU A 618 -8.22 0.88 -3.92
N THR A 619 -7.52 1.41 -2.91
CA THR A 619 -6.19 0.93 -2.52
C THR A 619 -6.24 -0.51 -2.03
N LEU A 620 -7.17 -0.88 -1.14
CA LEU A 620 -7.31 -2.25 -0.65
C LEU A 620 -7.59 -3.24 -1.80
N GLN A 621 -8.46 -2.88 -2.74
CA GLN A 621 -8.78 -3.72 -3.89
C GLN A 621 -7.58 -3.87 -4.83
N ARG A 622 -6.85 -2.78 -5.08
CA ARG A 622 -5.76 -2.74 -6.07
C ARG A 622 -4.42 -3.23 -5.54
N ILE A 623 -4.22 -3.34 -4.22
CA ILE A 623 -3.01 -3.95 -3.64
C ILE A 623 -2.67 -5.26 -4.39
N PRO A 624 -1.46 -5.41 -4.96
CA PRO A 624 -1.13 -6.61 -5.73
C PRO A 624 -0.98 -7.82 -4.81
N LEU A 625 -1.35 -9.03 -5.30
CA LEU A 625 -1.12 -10.28 -4.56
C LEU A 625 0.37 -10.66 -4.47
N ASP A 626 1.15 -10.16 -5.41
CA ASP A 626 2.60 -10.29 -5.42
C ASP A 626 3.24 -9.04 -4.80
N LEU A 627 3.98 -9.26 -3.71
CA LEU A 627 4.68 -8.24 -2.93
C LEU A 627 6.20 -8.33 -3.08
N ILE A 628 6.67 -8.93 -4.17
CA ILE A 628 8.06 -8.80 -4.56
C ILE A 628 8.38 -7.31 -4.80
N GLY A 629 9.53 -6.86 -4.29
CA GLY A 629 10.06 -5.53 -4.56
C GLY A 629 10.50 -5.40 -6.02
N TYR A 630 9.96 -4.41 -6.72
CA TYR A 630 10.26 -4.12 -8.13
C TYR A 630 10.82 -2.70 -8.29
N ASP A 631 11.63 -2.51 -9.34
CA ASP A 631 11.97 -1.20 -9.88
C ASP A 631 10.85 -0.73 -10.82
N MET A 632 10.31 0.46 -10.58
CA MET A 632 9.27 1.05 -11.42
C MET A 632 9.53 2.53 -11.66
N ASP A 633 9.58 2.88 -12.95
CA ASP A 633 9.66 4.25 -13.42
C ASP A 633 8.33 4.66 -14.07
N ASN A 634 7.76 5.75 -13.57
CA ASN A 634 6.56 6.41 -14.08
C ASN A 634 6.84 7.84 -14.59
N THR A 635 8.09 8.32 -14.61
CA THR A 635 8.43 9.70 -14.96
C THR A 635 8.12 10.06 -16.42
N HIS A 636 8.00 9.06 -17.29
CA HIS A 636 7.66 9.22 -18.71
C HIS A 636 6.17 9.44 -18.98
N ARG A 637 5.30 9.24 -17.98
CA ARG A 637 3.85 9.23 -18.15
C ARG A 637 3.30 10.61 -18.47
N LEU A 638 2.39 10.66 -19.44
CA LEU A 638 1.74 11.90 -19.90
C LEU A 638 0.59 12.35 -19.01
N ASP A 639 0.10 11.45 -18.13
CA ASP A 639 -1.00 11.68 -17.20
C ASP A 639 -0.55 12.09 -15.79
N ILE A 640 0.72 12.53 -15.69
CA ILE A 640 1.36 12.94 -14.44
C ILE A 640 1.71 14.42 -14.46
N GLN A 641 1.55 15.04 -13.29
CA GLN A 641 2.05 16.38 -12.98
C GLN A 641 3.21 16.24 -12.01
N LEU A 642 4.40 16.68 -12.44
CA LEU A 642 5.58 16.75 -11.58
C LEU A 642 5.39 17.84 -10.52
N ASP A 643 5.88 17.59 -9.31
CA ASP A 643 5.86 18.56 -8.22
C ASP A 643 6.72 19.79 -8.57
N PRO A 644 6.12 20.99 -8.72
CA PRO A 644 6.86 22.18 -9.12
C PRO A 644 7.61 22.84 -7.96
N THR A 645 7.56 22.29 -6.75
CA THR A 645 8.12 22.91 -5.53
C THR A 645 9.64 23.11 -5.66
N PRO A 646 10.17 24.35 -5.52
CA PRO A 646 11.59 24.60 -5.59
C PRO A 646 12.37 23.83 -4.51
N GLY A 647 13.44 23.13 -4.90
CA GLY A 647 14.27 22.35 -3.98
C GLY A 647 13.73 20.96 -3.64
N GLN A 648 12.59 20.57 -4.22
CA GLN A 648 12.04 19.23 -4.05
C GLN A 648 12.94 18.15 -4.66
N VAL A 649 12.84 16.93 -4.12
CA VAL A 649 13.47 15.73 -4.67
C VAL A 649 13.03 15.53 -6.13
N LYS A 650 13.95 15.05 -6.98
CA LYS A 650 13.61 14.72 -8.37
C LYS A 650 12.52 13.64 -8.41
N ASP A 651 11.80 13.57 -9.52
CA ASP A 651 10.86 12.49 -9.81
C ASP A 651 9.68 12.36 -8.82
N MET A 652 9.31 13.46 -8.17
CA MET A 652 8.09 13.57 -7.36
C MET A 652 6.91 14.09 -8.21
N GLY A 653 5.71 13.56 -8.01
CA GLY A 653 4.50 14.01 -8.71
C GLY A 653 3.24 13.22 -8.40
N TRP A 654 2.17 13.57 -9.10
CA TRP A 654 0.82 13.01 -8.91
C TRP A 654 0.09 12.84 -10.24
N GLY A 655 -0.94 12.00 -10.24
CA GLY A 655 -1.86 11.89 -11.38
C GLY A 655 -2.64 13.17 -11.62
N ASN A 656 -3.33 13.28 -12.76
CA ASN A 656 -4.08 14.50 -13.09
C ASN A 656 -5.18 14.91 -12.09
N ASP A 657 -5.64 13.97 -11.25
CA ASP A 657 -6.59 14.21 -10.17
C ASP A 657 -5.93 14.83 -8.91
N THR A 658 -4.62 15.08 -8.95
CA THR A 658 -3.77 15.57 -7.86
C THR A 658 -3.52 14.59 -6.73
N TYR A 659 -3.84 13.31 -6.93
CA TYR A 659 -3.54 12.23 -6.00
C TYR A 659 -2.38 11.38 -6.54
N ALA A 660 -1.74 10.66 -5.64
CA ALA A 660 -0.77 9.65 -6.03
C ALA A 660 -1.41 8.60 -6.96
N LEU A 661 -0.59 8.04 -7.86
CA LEU A 661 -1.00 7.00 -8.83
C LEU A 661 -1.68 5.82 -8.12
N PRO A 662 -2.43 4.94 -8.77
CA PRO A 662 -2.94 3.76 -8.09
C PRO A 662 -1.82 2.83 -7.57
N ILE A 663 -2.04 2.15 -6.44
CA ILE A 663 -0.97 1.38 -5.74
C ILE A 663 -0.33 0.28 -6.61
N ASP A 664 -1.09 -0.32 -7.52
CA ASP A 664 -0.62 -1.35 -8.45
C ASP A 664 0.17 -0.79 -9.65
N GLU A 665 0.30 0.52 -9.74
CA GLU A 665 1.07 1.27 -10.74
C GLU A 665 2.31 1.96 -10.14
N ARG A 666 2.52 1.87 -8.81
CA ARG A 666 3.64 2.50 -8.10
C ARG A 666 4.80 1.53 -7.88
N GLY A 667 6.00 2.09 -7.76
CA GLY A 667 7.21 1.34 -7.39
C GLY A 667 7.20 0.80 -5.98
N HIS A 668 6.39 1.38 -5.08
CA HIS A 668 6.26 0.90 -3.71
C HIS A 668 4.90 0.33 -3.31
N VAL A 669 4.91 -0.75 -2.54
CA VAL A 669 3.74 -1.34 -1.87
C VAL A 669 3.79 -1.20 -0.35
N ARG A 670 4.92 -0.78 0.24
CA ARG A 670 5.06 -0.67 1.69
C ARG A 670 4.34 0.57 2.24
N LEU A 671 3.70 0.42 3.41
CA LEU A 671 2.87 1.47 4.04
C LEU A 671 3.66 2.68 4.57
N ASP A 672 4.99 2.67 4.53
CA ASP A 672 5.90 3.66 5.11
C ASP A 672 6.68 4.48 4.05
N ARG A 673 6.23 4.42 2.78
CA ARG A 673 6.85 5.11 1.63
C ARG A 673 6.01 6.29 1.16
N ASP A 674 6.64 7.18 0.40
CA ASP A 674 5.97 8.34 -0.18
C ASP A 674 5.34 7.99 -1.52
N ALA A 675 4.01 7.99 -1.55
CA ALA A 675 3.16 7.68 -2.69
C ALA A 675 3.38 8.53 -3.93
N THR A 676 4.03 9.69 -3.78
CA THR A 676 4.27 10.64 -4.86
C THR A 676 5.62 10.47 -5.56
N VAL A 677 6.46 9.53 -5.09
CA VAL A 677 7.68 9.14 -5.81
C VAL A 677 7.30 8.37 -7.08
N LEU A 678 7.71 8.89 -8.24
CA LEU A 678 7.37 8.33 -9.56
C LEU A 678 8.38 7.30 -10.05
N HIS A 679 9.64 7.42 -9.62
CA HIS A 679 10.69 6.47 -9.91
C HIS A 679 11.24 5.94 -8.59
N ASP A 680 10.93 4.69 -8.29
CA ASP A 680 11.29 4.07 -7.04
C ASP A 680 11.68 2.61 -7.23
N ASN A 681 12.56 2.15 -6.36
CA ASN A 681 13.11 0.80 -6.38
C ASN A 681 12.95 0.17 -4.99
N GLU A 682 11.83 -0.54 -4.80
CA GLU A 682 11.61 -1.34 -3.59
C GLU A 682 12.41 -2.65 -3.59
N GLY A 683 13.06 -2.96 -4.70
CA GLY A 683 13.89 -4.13 -4.85
C GLY A 683 14.16 -4.45 -6.31
N ASN A 684 15.15 -5.30 -6.50
CA ASN A 684 15.51 -5.86 -7.79
C ASN A 684 14.97 -7.29 -7.95
N GLY A 685 13.84 -7.62 -7.29
CA GLY A 685 13.25 -8.96 -7.36
C GLY A 685 13.82 -10.01 -6.39
N TYR A 686 14.72 -9.62 -5.48
CA TYR A 686 15.35 -10.53 -4.51
C TYR A 686 14.76 -10.43 -3.10
N ALA A 687 13.63 -9.75 -2.96
CA ALA A 687 12.94 -9.64 -1.69
C ALA A 687 11.43 -9.61 -1.90
N GLU A 688 10.71 -10.22 -0.96
CA GLU A 688 9.26 -10.15 -0.82
C GLU A 688 8.93 -9.39 0.46
N HIS A 689 7.92 -8.52 0.40
CA HIS A 689 7.35 -7.85 1.56
C HIS A 689 6.22 -8.68 2.17
N GLU A 690 6.00 -8.49 3.47
CA GLU A 690 5.05 -9.25 4.25
C GLU A 690 3.60 -8.73 4.08
N GLY A 691 2.61 -9.58 4.32
CA GLY A 691 1.19 -9.34 4.02
C GLY A 691 0.42 -8.39 4.94
N THR A 692 1.01 -7.92 6.04
CA THR A 692 0.38 -7.02 7.03
C THR A 692 -0.04 -5.70 6.43
N PHE A 693 0.66 -5.23 5.40
CA PHE A 693 0.30 -4.05 4.61
C PHE A 693 -1.15 -4.06 4.07
N TYR A 694 -1.73 -5.24 3.85
CA TYR A 694 -3.15 -5.41 3.52
C TYR A 694 -3.97 -5.76 4.77
N LEU A 695 -3.48 -6.71 5.58
CA LEU A 695 -4.24 -7.26 6.71
C LEU A 695 -4.61 -6.20 7.74
N LEU A 696 -3.65 -5.36 8.14
CA LEU A 696 -3.87 -4.32 9.15
C LEU A 696 -4.91 -3.29 8.70
N PRO A 697 -4.74 -2.58 7.56
CA PRO A 697 -5.75 -1.61 7.14
C PRO A 697 -7.12 -2.24 6.87
N TYR A 698 -7.17 -3.46 6.31
CA TYR A 698 -8.44 -4.15 6.07
C TYR A 698 -9.19 -4.43 7.37
N TYR A 699 -8.57 -5.13 8.33
CA TYR A 699 -9.24 -5.48 9.57
C TYR A 699 -9.50 -4.28 10.48
N LEU A 700 -8.61 -3.28 10.48
CA LEU A 700 -8.84 -2.01 11.17
C LEU A 700 -10.07 -1.29 10.60
N ALA A 701 -10.15 -1.15 9.28
CA ALA A 701 -11.28 -0.48 8.62
C ALA A 701 -12.60 -1.23 8.85
N ALA A 702 -12.58 -2.57 8.79
CA ALA A 702 -13.76 -3.39 9.09
C ALA A 702 -14.22 -3.25 10.56
N TYR A 703 -13.29 -3.30 11.52
CA TYR A 703 -13.58 -3.12 12.94
C TYR A 703 -14.21 -1.77 13.26
N HIS A 704 -13.67 -0.70 12.65
CA HIS A 704 -14.18 0.67 12.80
C HIS A 704 -15.35 1.01 11.85
N LYS A 705 -15.88 0.03 11.11
CA LYS A 705 -17.02 0.19 10.18
C LYS A 705 -16.79 1.25 9.09
N LEU A 706 -15.55 1.39 8.63
CA LEU A 706 -15.18 2.28 7.53
C LEU A 706 -15.40 1.61 6.16
N ILE A 707 -15.42 0.28 6.14
CA ILE A 707 -15.80 -0.56 5.00
C ILE A 707 -16.80 -1.61 5.46
N GLU A 708 -17.61 -2.12 4.54
CA GLU A 708 -18.37 -3.34 4.76
C GLU A 708 -17.44 -4.54 4.52
N PRO A 709 -17.21 -5.40 5.53
CA PRO A 709 -16.30 -6.54 5.43
C PRO A 709 -16.78 -7.64 4.48
#